data_AF-A0A2V5YV66-F1
#
_entry.id   AF-A0A2V5YV66-F1
#
_cell.length_a   1.000
_cell.length_b   1.000
_cell.length_c   1.000
_cell.angle_alpha   90.00
_cell.angle_beta   90.00
_cell.angle_gamma   90.00
#
_symmetry.space_group_name_H-M   'P 1'
#
loop_
_entity.id
_entity.type
_entity.pdbx_description
1 polymer ?
#
loop_
_entity_poly.entity_id
_entity_poly.type
_entity_poly.pdbx_seq_one_letter_code
_entity_poly.pdbx_strand_id
1 'polypeptide(L)'
;MSLSSRKYCGPAATSLDMTETTTSRIRPRAKFFFEGEKKFFVKGVTYGPFKPDADGNYLGPPQQIDADVALMRRAGLNVIRIYHSPPRWFLDRCAAAGLRVLVTLPWEKHIEFLRERSMRKQIVENVRAAVKAQAGHLAIFGYLVGNEISSTMARWLGTRRVIEFVEELIQIGRAIDPDALFSYATYPPTEYLLPQNADFSCFNVYLHNQRDFEGYLLRLQNLTGEHPLILGEFGMDTIRHSQEEQAEMLGWHIDSVVKCGLAGTILFTWTDEWFTGGQEITDWAFGIVTRQREPKKAFYTIQQKLGRDDSASPHLLLPQTPFVSVIVCSYNGGHTLAACLDSLGKLNYPNYEVILVDDGSTDDTAYVAAQFPSVRYIHQSNHGLSHARNTGAAAAKGEVLAYTDSDCMADVDWLYHLIGTLVSGDYSGVGGPNITPPARNWIQACVAAAPGGPNHVLLTDTVAEHIPGCNMAFYRWAFQGVGGFDPEYRKAGDDVDFCWRIQQAGWVIAFSPTAIVWHYRRFTLRDFLKQQDGYGEAESLLRFKHLIFFGPTGTAKWRGQIYGATRFSWFVNRPVIYHGIFGEGFFQSIYPTPQSDVAAYLSSIEWFALTIFLFGLGIFLPALRIVPYLMLGGTFCVALSYMVRARIEPKFDTVHARLLVMILAFVQPLVRGFSRYFTWLRFKRTPVNVIRRHEHLPERVRAGGSLSRRIFWSEQGRDRHYLLGPLFELLEDEGWRYSTDSGWNDWDIQIYGNFWWSIALQTVTEYHGGGKCLTRVRLRNRMVVTTIIFNLIAISLLIYHELNISHIDLWPIIFYGAFLGFLATRARALKSRVAELVDLAAFRAGLQRVSRKGKVTAAAPQQELEVAVNATDPASPQLPR
;
A
#
# COMPACT_ATOMS: atom_id res chain seq x y z
N MET A 1 -67.50 -34.08 -0.48
CA MET A 1 -67.27 -32.62 -0.40
C MET A 1 -65.76 -32.38 -0.36
N SER A 2 -65.28 -31.73 -1.42
CA SER A 2 -63.94 -31.19 -1.70
C SER A 2 -63.00 -30.91 -0.52
N LEU A 3 -61.79 -31.47 -0.57
CA LEU A 3 -60.51 -30.75 -0.42
C LEU A 3 -59.36 -31.66 -0.91
N SER A 4 -58.73 -31.28 -2.01
CA SER A 4 -57.65 -31.99 -2.70
C SER A 4 -56.30 -31.35 -2.35
N SER A 5 -55.40 -32.15 -1.78
CA SER A 5 -53.99 -31.82 -1.53
C SER A 5 -53.15 -31.99 -2.80
N ARG A 6 -52.64 -30.90 -3.36
CA ARG A 6 -51.63 -30.95 -4.44
C ARG A 6 -50.24 -31.23 -3.85
N LYS A 7 -49.66 -32.38 -4.22
CA LYS A 7 -48.25 -32.72 -4.04
C LYS A 7 -47.39 -31.82 -4.93
N TYR A 8 -46.38 -31.17 -4.35
CA TYR A 8 -45.31 -30.49 -5.06
C TYR A 8 -44.33 -31.53 -5.64
N CYS A 9 -44.08 -31.48 -6.95
CA CYS A 9 -42.96 -32.17 -7.58
C CYS A 9 -41.65 -31.45 -7.23
N GLY A 10 -40.70 -32.17 -6.64
CA GLY A 10 -39.31 -31.71 -6.54
C GLY A 10 -38.59 -31.78 -7.89
N PRO A 11 -37.50 -31.02 -8.10
CA PRO A 11 -36.68 -31.16 -9.30
C PRO A 11 -35.96 -32.51 -9.30
N ALA A 12 -36.00 -33.17 -10.45
CA ALA A 12 -35.35 -34.46 -10.70
C ALA A 12 -33.84 -34.35 -10.45
N ALA A 13 -33.30 -35.32 -9.71
CA ALA A 13 -31.87 -35.52 -9.54
C ALA A 13 -31.26 -35.91 -10.90
N THR A 14 -30.56 -34.98 -11.52
CA THR A 14 -29.69 -35.26 -12.67
C THR A 14 -28.53 -36.12 -12.17
N SER A 15 -28.42 -37.32 -12.71
CA SER A 15 -27.27 -38.20 -12.53
C SER A 15 -25.98 -37.44 -12.84
N LEU A 16 -25.08 -37.33 -11.85
CA LEU A 16 -23.72 -36.86 -12.05
C LEU A 16 -23.03 -37.80 -13.03
N ASP A 17 -22.84 -37.33 -14.25
CA ASP A 17 -21.99 -37.97 -15.25
C ASP A 17 -20.54 -37.76 -14.81
N MET A 18 -19.87 -38.83 -14.37
CA MET A 18 -18.54 -38.83 -13.77
C MET A 18 -17.39 -38.85 -14.81
N THR A 19 -17.63 -38.39 -16.05
CA THR A 19 -16.69 -38.60 -17.17
C THR A 19 -16.35 -37.37 -18.02
N GLU A 20 -16.53 -36.14 -17.51
CA GLU A 20 -15.99 -34.93 -18.16
C GLU A 20 -15.24 -34.02 -17.17
N THR A 21 -14.05 -34.42 -16.72
CA THR A 21 -13.05 -33.43 -16.29
C THR A 21 -12.48 -32.74 -17.53
N THR A 22 -13.19 -31.72 -18.03
CA THR A 22 -12.65 -30.81 -19.04
C THR A 22 -11.50 -30.01 -18.42
N THR A 23 -10.26 -30.48 -18.59
CA THR A 23 -9.05 -29.78 -18.14
C THR A 23 -8.93 -28.43 -18.83
N SER A 24 -9.25 -27.35 -18.12
CA SER A 24 -9.13 -25.99 -18.64
C SER A 24 -7.70 -25.46 -18.50
N ARG A 25 -7.33 -24.44 -19.29
CA ARG A 25 -6.03 -23.78 -19.18
C ARG A 25 -5.91 -23.03 -17.85
N ILE A 26 -4.75 -23.14 -17.21
CA ILE A 26 -4.43 -22.38 -16.01
C ILE A 26 -4.22 -20.92 -16.37
N ARG A 27 -4.81 -20.01 -15.58
CA ARG A 27 -4.68 -18.56 -15.79
C ARG A 27 -4.27 -17.85 -14.50
N PRO A 28 -3.38 -16.84 -14.56
CA PRO A 28 -3.10 -15.99 -13.41
C PRO A 28 -4.29 -15.04 -13.19
N ARG A 29 -4.68 -14.86 -11.93
CA ARG A 29 -5.60 -13.79 -11.50
C ARG A 29 -5.02 -13.17 -10.23
N ALA A 30 -4.49 -11.97 -10.35
CA ALA A 30 -3.68 -11.36 -9.29
C ALA A 30 -2.59 -12.35 -8.83
N LYS A 31 -2.41 -12.55 -7.52
CA LYS A 31 -1.34 -13.37 -6.95
C LYS A 31 -1.56 -14.88 -7.02
N PHE A 32 -2.63 -15.36 -7.64
CA PHE A 32 -2.98 -16.78 -7.64
C PHE A 32 -3.17 -17.31 -9.06
N PHE A 33 -3.05 -18.62 -9.21
CA PHE A 33 -3.46 -19.31 -10.42
C PHE A 33 -4.86 -19.90 -10.26
N PHE A 34 -5.57 -20.01 -11.38
CA PHE A 34 -6.91 -20.58 -11.43
C PHE A 34 -7.05 -21.56 -12.59
N GLU A 35 -7.70 -22.68 -12.31
CA GLU A 35 -8.25 -23.60 -13.31
C GLU A 35 -9.77 -23.41 -13.32
N GLY A 36 -10.30 -22.77 -14.37
CA GLY A 36 -11.66 -22.24 -14.35
C GLY A 36 -11.82 -21.21 -13.22
N GLU A 37 -12.68 -21.51 -12.25
CA GLU A 37 -12.93 -20.69 -11.05
C GLU A 37 -12.25 -21.24 -9.78
N LYS A 38 -11.60 -22.40 -9.86
CA LYS A 38 -10.92 -23.02 -8.72
C LYS A 38 -9.49 -22.53 -8.63
N LYS A 39 -9.05 -22.09 -7.44
CA LYS A 39 -7.63 -21.79 -7.20
C LYS A 39 -6.76 -23.02 -7.48
N PHE A 40 -5.62 -22.79 -8.10
CA PHE A 40 -4.64 -23.82 -8.44
C PHE A 40 -3.33 -23.49 -7.72
N PHE A 41 -3.07 -24.15 -6.60
CA PHE A 41 -1.78 -24.05 -5.93
C PHE A 41 -0.76 -24.99 -6.59
N VAL A 42 0.41 -24.46 -6.97
CA VAL A 42 1.48 -25.25 -7.60
C VAL A 42 2.15 -26.14 -6.55
N LYS A 43 1.94 -27.46 -6.67
CA LYS A 43 2.52 -28.53 -5.86
C LYS A 43 3.53 -29.26 -6.75
N GLY A 44 4.69 -28.66 -6.94
CA GLY A 44 5.62 -29.05 -7.99
C GLY A 44 6.81 -29.87 -7.54
N VAL A 45 7.41 -30.58 -8.48
CA VAL A 45 8.73 -31.22 -8.34
C VAL A 45 9.54 -31.09 -9.62
N THR A 46 10.86 -30.99 -9.53
CA THR A 46 11.74 -31.09 -10.71
C THR A 46 11.94 -32.54 -11.13
N TYR A 47 12.05 -32.79 -12.43
CA TYR A 47 12.19 -34.13 -12.99
C TYR A 47 13.22 -34.15 -14.12
N GLY A 48 14.37 -34.76 -13.83
CA GLY A 48 15.53 -34.73 -14.70
C GLY A 48 16.20 -33.36 -14.79
N PRO A 49 17.32 -33.27 -15.52
CA PRO A 49 17.67 -34.18 -16.62
C PRO A 49 18.24 -35.52 -16.14
N PHE A 50 17.88 -36.61 -16.82
CA PHE A 50 18.51 -37.92 -16.70
C PHE A 50 19.47 -38.16 -17.86
N LYS A 51 20.21 -39.26 -17.83
CA LYS A 51 21.07 -39.63 -18.96
C LYS A 51 20.25 -39.68 -20.26
N PRO A 52 20.67 -39.02 -21.34
CA PRO A 52 19.90 -38.98 -22.57
C PRO A 52 19.72 -40.37 -23.17
N ASP A 53 18.52 -40.65 -23.65
CA ASP A 53 18.22 -41.86 -24.43
C ASP A 53 18.80 -41.79 -25.85
N ALA A 54 18.54 -42.82 -26.67
CA ALA A 54 19.02 -42.89 -28.05
C ALA A 54 18.48 -41.76 -28.94
N ASP A 55 17.34 -41.18 -28.58
CA ASP A 55 16.69 -40.07 -29.30
C ASP A 55 17.09 -38.70 -28.70
N GLY A 56 17.97 -38.69 -27.68
CA GLY A 56 18.44 -37.49 -27.01
C GLY A 56 17.49 -36.92 -25.96
N ASN A 57 16.48 -37.67 -25.49
CA ASN A 57 15.56 -37.22 -24.45
C ASN A 57 16.15 -37.47 -23.04
N TYR A 58 15.99 -36.50 -22.16
CA TYR A 58 16.54 -36.51 -20.80
C TYR A 58 15.49 -36.90 -19.74
N LEU A 59 14.41 -37.60 -20.12
CA LEU A 59 13.22 -37.84 -19.28
C LEU A 59 13.01 -39.32 -18.92
N GLY A 60 13.94 -40.18 -19.34
CA GLY A 60 13.86 -41.62 -19.13
C GLY A 60 12.80 -42.30 -20.01
N PRO A 61 12.70 -43.63 -19.93
CA PRO A 61 11.78 -44.42 -20.75
C PRO A 61 10.30 -44.23 -20.34
N PRO A 62 9.34 -44.39 -21.26
CA PRO A 62 7.91 -44.22 -21.00
C PRO A 62 7.35 -45.04 -19.82
N GLN A 63 7.85 -46.25 -19.59
CA GLN A 63 7.38 -47.11 -18.50
C GLN A 63 7.79 -46.57 -17.13
N GLN A 64 8.94 -45.90 -17.05
CA GLN A 64 9.44 -45.33 -15.80
C GLN A 64 8.61 -44.09 -15.41
N ILE A 65 8.26 -43.23 -16.39
CA ILE A 65 7.42 -42.07 -16.08
C ILE A 65 6.04 -42.50 -15.58
N ASP A 66 5.44 -43.56 -16.11
CA ASP A 66 4.13 -44.05 -15.66
C ASP A 66 4.14 -44.39 -14.16
N ALA A 67 5.22 -45.01 -13.68
CA ALA A 67 5.41 -45.31 -12.26
C ALA A 67 5.70 -44.06 -11.43
N ASP A 68 6.54 -43.16 -11.95
CA ASP A 68 6.93 -41.93 -11.28
C ASP A 68 5.73 -40.98 -11.10
N VAL A 69 4.90 -40.77 -12.13
CA VAL A 69 3.70 -39.90 -12.02
C VAL A 69 2.67 -40.47 -11.06
N ALA A 70 2.52 -41.80 -10.98
CA ALA A 70 1.63 -42.42 -10.01
C ALA A 70 2.10 -42.16 -8.56
N LEU A 71 3.40 -42.26 -8.31
CA LEU A 71 3.99 -41.92 -7.00
C LEU A 71 3.90 -40.42 -6.70
N MET A 72 4.11 -39.55 -7.70
CA MET A 72 3.96 -38.09 -7.55
C MET A 72 2.54 -37.71 -7.14
N ARG A 73 1.53 -38.28 -7.80
CA ARG A 73 0.12 -38.08 -7.43
C ARG A 73 -0.16 -38.60 -6.03
N ARG A 74 0.42 -39.73 -5.64
CA ARG A 74 0.32 -40.26 -4.27
C ARG A 74 0.93 -39.31 -3.24
N ALA A 75 1.96 -38.55 -3.58
CA ALA A 75 2.55 -37.51 -2.74
C ALA A 75 1.74 -36.20 -2.71
N GLY A 76 0.71 -36.06 -3.55
CA GLY A 76 -0.10 -34.84 -3.67
C GLY A 76 0.43 -33.82 -4.67
N LEU A 77 1.40 -34.19 -5.52
CA LEU A 77 1.99 -33.28 -6.51
C LEU A 77 1.07 -33.12 -7.74
N ASN A 78 1.09 -31.93 -8.36
CA ASN A 78 0.28 -31.59 -9.53
C ASN A 78 1.08 -30.94 -10.68
N VAL A 79 2.35 -30.59 -10.48
CA VAL A 79 3.21 -29.96 -11.49
C VAL A 79 4.57 -30.65 -11.56
N ILE A 80 5.08 -30.86 -12.77
CA ILE A 80 6.46 -31.30 -13.02
C ILE A 80 7.21 -30.16 -13.71
N ARG A 81 8.40 -29.81 -13.21
CA ARG A 81 9.33 -28.90 -13.89
C ARG A 81 10.44 -29.68 -14.56
N ILE A 82 10.70 -29.38 -15.83
CA ILE A 82 11.75 -30.01 -16.65
C ILE A 82 12.67 -28.95 -17.29
N TYR A 83 13.85 -29.37 -17.75
CA TYR A 83 14.91 -28.47 -18.27
C TYR A 83 15.21 -28.64 -19.77
N HIS A 84 14.45 -29.49 -20.44
CA HIS A 84 14.57 -29.75 -21.88
C HIS A 84 13.18 -29.81 -22.51
N SER A 85 13.12 -29.61 -23.83
CA SER A 85 11.86 -29.77 -24.57
C SER A 85 11.40 -31.23 -24.48
N PRO A 86 10.19 -31.51 -23.97
CA PRO A 86 9.71 -32.88 -23.82
C PRO A 86 9.24 -33.44 -25.18
N PRO A 87 9.34 -34.75 -25.42
CA PRO A 87 8.60 -35.38 -26.49
C PRO A 87 7.09 -35.38 -26.17
N ARG A 88 6.21 -35.34 -27.19
CA ARG A 88 4.75 -35.25 -26.96
C ARG A 88 4.19 -36.37 -26.09
N TRP A 89 4.69 -37.60 -26.25
CA TRP A 89 4.25 -38.73 -25.44
C TRP A 89 4.40 -38.49 -23.93
N PHE A 90 5.41 -37.72 -23.51
CA PHE A 90 5.62 -37.39 -22.11
C PHE A 90 4.50 -36.49 -21.58
N LEU A 91 4.10 -35.50 -22.38
CA LEU A 91 2.99 -34.61 -22.05
C LEU A 91 1.66 -35.36 -22.01
N ASP A 92 1.43 -36.31 -22.92
CA ASP A 92 0.23 -37.16 -22.92
C ASP A 92 0.13 -37.99 -21.63
N ARG A 93 1.25 -38.59 -21.18
CA ARG A 93 1.30 -39.35 -19.91
C ARG A 93 1.09 -38.46 -18.69
N CYS A 94 1.69 -37.27 -18.66
CA CYS A 94 1.44 -36.31 -17.59
C CYS A 94 -0.03 -35.88 -17.55
N ALA A 95 -0.63 -35.57 -18.71
CA ALA A 95 -2.05 -35.21 -18.80
C ALA A 95 -2.96 -36.34 -18.29
N ALA A 96 -2.70 -37.58 -18.69
CA ALA A 96 -3.46 -38.75 -18.25
C ALA A 96 -3.39 -38.96 -16.72
N ALA A 97 -2.27 -38.58 -16.09
CA ALA A 97 -2.09 -38.61 -14.64
C ALA A 97 -2.62 -37.35 -13.91
N GLY A 98 -3.17 -36.37 -14.64
CA GLY A 98 -3.64 -35.10 -14.08
C GLY A 98 -2.52 -34.14 -13.68
N LEU A 99 -1.30 -34.34 -14.17
CA LEU A 99 -0.16 -33.47 -13.93
C LEU A 99 -0.03 -32.39 -15.01
N ARG A 100 0.46 -31.22 -14.62
CA ARG A 100 0.87 -30.15 -15.54
C ARG A 100 2.40 -30.09 -15.64
N VAL A 101 2.93 -29.54 -16.72
CA VAL A 101 4.35 -29.50 -17.03
C VAL A 101 4.80 -28.05 -17.23
N LEU A 102 5.79 -27.63 -16.43
CA LEU A 102 6.51 -26.36 -16.56
C LEU A 102 7.84 -26.63 -17.28
N VAL A 103 7.99 -26.09 -18.49
CA VAL A 103 9.17 -26.34 -19.32
C VAL A 103 10.17 -25.20 -19.18
N THR A 104 11.36 -25.47 -18.66
CA THR A 104 12.48 -24.52 -18.72
C THR A 104 13.19 -24.68 -20.06
N LEU A 105 13.19 -23.62 -20.87
CA LEU A 105 13.78 -23.63 -22.21
C LEU A 105 15.30 -23.53 -22.10
N PRO A 106 16.06 -24.52 -22.62
CA PRO A 106 17.52 -24.51 -22.51
C PRO A 106 18.14 -23.59 -23.57
N TRP A 107 19.00 -22.68 -23.14
CA TRP A 107 19.94 -21.95 -24.01
C TRP A 107 21.18 -21.48 -23.22
N GLU A 108 22.24 -21.15 -23.94
CA GLU A 108 23.56 -20.80 -23.38
C GLU A 108 23.55 -19.42 -22.71
N LYS A 109 23.16 -19.40 -21.44
CA LYS A 109 23.05 -18.18 -20.61
C LYS A 109 24.33 -17.79 -19.87
N HIS A 110 25.31 -18.69 -19.82
CA HIS A 110 26.58 -18.51 -19.09
C HIS A 110 27.67 -17.80 -19.92
N ILE A 111 27.38 -17.51 -21.19
CA ILE A 111 28.26 -16.78 -22.12
C ILE A 111 27.66 -15.41 -22.46
N GLU A 112 28.43 -14.53 -23.07
CA GLU A 112 27.94 -13.22 -23.51
C GLU A 112 26.93 -13.37 -24.68
N PHE A 113 25.63 -13.28 -24.38
CA PHE A 113 24.58 -13.57 -25.36
C PHE A 113 23.94 -12.36 -26.05
N LEU A 114 24.10 -11.13 -25.51
CA LEU A 114 23.40 -9.95 -26.07
C LEU A 114 24.18 -9.16 -27.12
N ARG A 115 25.51 -9.17 -27.09
CA ARG A 115 26.32 -8.38 -28.04
C ARG A 115 26.49 -9.10 -29.37
N GLU A 116 26.57 -10.43 -29.33
CA GLU A 116 26.75 -11.25 -30.53
C GLU A 116 25.40 -11.52 -31.21
N ARG A 117 25.24 -11.01 -32.44
CA ARG A 117 23.96 -11.12 -33.18
C ARG A 117 23.60 -12.56 -33.55
N SER A 118 24.59 -13.38 -33.87
CA SER A 118 24.43 -14.82 -34.15
C SER A 118 23.85 -15.56 -32.95
N MET A 119 24.45 -15.36 -31.78
CA MET A 119 24.01 -15.99 -30.53
C MET A 119 22.58 -15.58 -30.16
N ARG A 120 22.28 -14.28 -30.19
CA ARG A 120 20.92 -13.77 -29.94
C ARG A 120 19.90 -14.41 -30.89
N LYS A 121 20.22 -14.52 -32.18
CA LYS A 121 19.36 -15.16 -33.18
C LYS A 121 19.15 -16.64 -32.91
N GLN A 122 20.21 -17.35 -32.50
CA GLN A 122 20.14 -18.77 -32.15
C GLN A 122 19.23 -19.01 -30.94
N ILE A 123 19.36 -18.20 -29.89
CA ILE A 123 18.50 -18.29 -28.69
C ILE A 123 17.03 -18.09 -29.07
N VAL A 124 16.74 -17.06 -29.86
CA VAL A 124 15.39 -16.76 -30.36
C VAL A 124 14.81 -17.95 -31.15
N GLU A 125 15.61 -18.55 -32.04
CA GLU A 125 15.16 -19.69 -32.85
C GLU A 125 14.94 -20.94 -32.00
N ASN A 126 15.82 -21.20 -31.01
CA ASN A 126 15.66 -22.32 -30.08
C ASN A 126 14.36 -22.19 -29.26
N VAL A 127 14.09 -21.00 -28.72
CA VAL A 127 12.85 -20.72 -27.98
C VAL A 127 11.64 -20.92 -28.89
N ARG A 128 11.68 -20.38 -30.12
CA ARG A 128 10.61 -20.54 -31.11
C ARG A 128 10.34 -22.01 -31.43
N ALA A 129 11.38 -22.78 -31.72
CA ALA A 129 11.27 -24.20 -32.07
C ALA A 129 10.70 -25.02 -30.90
N ALA A 130 11.19 -24.79 -29.68
CA ALA A 130 10.76 -25.51 -28.49
C ALA A 130 9.28 -25.24 -28.14
N VAL A 131 8.85 -23.97 -28.16
CA VAL A 131 7.44 -23.62 -27.91
C VAL A 131 6.54 -24.17 -29.01
N LYS A 132 6.94 -24.05 -30.28
CA LYS A 132 6.16 -24.54 -31.42
C LYS A 132 5.91 -26.04 -31.36
N ALA A 133 6.87 -26.83 -30.88
CA ALA A 133 6.73 -28.28 -30.77
C ALA A 133 5.61 -28.71 -29.82
N GLN A 134 5.36 -27.92 -28.76
CA GLN A 134 4.42 -28.26 -27.68
C GLN A 134 3.17 -27.36 -27.64
N ALA A 135 3.07 -26.40 -28.55
CA ALA A 135 1.99 -25.43 -28.59
C ALA A 135 0.61 -26.10 -28.59
N GLY A 136 -0.29 -25.56 -27.76
CA GLY A 136 -1.67 -26.04 -27.66
C GLY A 136 -1.89 -27.27 -26.78
N HIS A 137 -0.83 -27.91 -26.27
CA HIS A 137 -0.98 -29.09 -25.40
C HIS A 137 -1.44 -28.70 -23.98
N LEU A 138 -2.56 -29.26 -23.49
CA LEU A 138 -3.20 -28.88 -22.22
C LEU A 138 -2.37 -29.22 -20.97
N ALA A 139 -1.50 -30.24 -21.02
CA ALA A 139 -0.56 -30.52 -19.94
C ALA A 139 0.41 -29.37 -19.68
N ILE A 140 0.68 -28.49 -20.65
CA ILE A 140 1.62 -27.38 -20.44
C ILE A 140 1.01 -26.39 -19.44
N PHE A 141 1.66 -26.27 -18.28
CA PHE A 141 1.43 -25.20 -17.32
C PHE A 141 1.98 -23.89 -17.87
N GLY A 142 3.22 -23.92 -18.37
CA GLY A 142 3.89 -22.77 -18.94
C GLY A 142 5.34 -23.03 -19.30
N TYR A 143 6.03 -21.96 -19.71
CA TYR A 143 7.43 -21.95 -20.12
C TYR A 143 8.24 -20.96 -19.29
N LEU A 144 9.42 -21.38 -18.84
CA LEU A 144 10.46 -20.49 -18.36
C LEU A 144 11.42 -20.23 -19.51
N VAL A 145 11.45 -18.99 -20.03
CA VAL A 145 12.30 -18.62 -21.17
C VAL A 145 13.79 -18.49 -20.80
N GLY A 146 14.15 -18.76 -19.55
CA GLY A 146 15.49 -18.76 -19.02
C GLY A 146 15.47 -19.12 -17.53
N ASN A 147 16.65 -19.40 -16.98
CA ASN A 147 16.83 -19.78 -15.57
C ASN A 147 18.14 -19.19 -15.05
N GLU A 148 18.17 -18.37 -14.01
CA GLU A 148 19.40 -17.96 -13.29
C GLU A 148 20.52 -17.40 -14.19
N ILE A 149 20.24 -16.33 -14.94
CA ILE A 149 21.28 -15.50 -15.56
C ILE A 149 22.14 -14.93 -14.44
N SER A 150 23.45 -15.18 -14.47
CA SER A 150 24.33 -14.81 -13.35
C SER A 150 24.33 -13.30 -13.08
N SER A 151 24.47 -12.91 -11.82
CA SER A 151 24.54 -11.49 -11.42
C SER A 151 25.70 -10.74 -12.07
N THR A 152 26.85 -11.40 -12.25
CA THR A 152 28.01 -10.87 -12.96
C THR A 152 27.72 -10.64 -14.44
N MET A 153 27.01 -11.57 -15.09
CA MET A 153 26.58 -11.43 -16.48
C MET A 153 25.54 -10.31 -16.62
N ALA A 154 24.57 -10.23 -15.71
CA ALA A 154 23.57 -9.17 -15.67
C ALA A 154 24.20 -7.78 -15.50
N ARG A 155 25.22 -7.68 -14.63
CA ARG A 155 26.00 -6.45 -14.43
C ARG A 155 26.81 -6.08 -15.67
N TRP A 156 27.45 -7.06 -16.32
CA TRP A 156 28.26 -6.85 -17.53
C TRP A 156 27.43 -6.40 -18.74
N LEU A 157 26.31 -7.09 -18.99
CA LEU A 157 25.42 -6.81 -20.13
C LEU A 157 24.53 -5.58 -19.90
N GLY A 158 24.30 -5.25 -18.63
CA GLY A 158 23.40 -4.21 -18.18
C GLY A 158 21.99 -4.74 -17.89
N THR A 159 21.56 -4.61 -16.63
CA THR A 159 20.27 -5.11 -16.11
C THR A 159 19.09 -4.84 -17.03
N ARG A 160 18.93 -3.60 -17.51
CA ARG A 160 17.82 -3.22 -18.38
C ARG A 160 17.80 -3.99 -19.69
N ARG A 161 18.96 -4.18 -20.33
CA ARG A 161 19.08 -4.89 -21.61
C ARG A 161 18.79 -6.37 -21.46
N VAL A 162 19.16 -6.95 -20.32
CA VAL A 162 18.83 -8.35 -19.99
C VAL A 162 17.33 -8.51 -19.81
N ILE A 163 16.67 -7.62 -19.05
CA ILE A 163 15.22 -7.63 -18.87
C ILE A 163 14.52 -7.50 -20.24
N GLU A 164 14.88 -6.50 -21.05
CA GLU A 164 14.28 -6.28 -22.38
C GLU A 164 14.43 -7.50 -23.30
N PHE A 165 15.54 -8.23 -23.21
CA PHE A 165 15.73 -9.46 -23.99
C PHE A 165 14.89 -10.62 -23.47
N VAL A 166 14.78 -10.80 -22.16
CA VAL A 166 13.89 -11.82 -21.58
C VAL A 166 12.43 -11.53 -21.95
N GLU A 167 12.03 -10.25 -21.91
CA GLU A 167 10.71 -9.80 -22.34
C GLU A 167 10.46 -10.10 -23.83
N GLU A 168 11.46 -9.91 -24.70
CA GLU A 168 11.39 -10.29 -26.13
C GLU A 168 11.16 -11.81 -26.29
N LEU A 169 11.87 -12.66 -25.56
CA LEU A 169 11.68 -14.10 -25.61
C LEU A 169 10.27 -14.52 -25.17
N ILE A 170 9.74 -13.88 -24.12
CA ILE A 170 8.35 -14.08 -23.67
C ILE A 170 7.36 -13.69 -24.77
N GLN A 171 7.57 -12.55 -25.44
CA GLN A 171 6.70 -12.10 -26.54
C GLN A 171 6.71 -13.09 -27.70
N ILE A 172 7.88 -13.62 -28.07
CA ILE A 172 8.03 -14.62 -29.13
C ILE A 172 7.27 -15.90 -28.77
N GLY A 173 7.45 -16.42 -27.56
CA GLY A 173 6.75 -17.61 -27.10
C GLY A 173 5.23 -17.41 -27.09
N ARG A 174 4.76 -16.28 -26.55
CA ARG A 174 3.33 -15.94 -26.48
C ARG A 174 2.68 -15.76 -27.86
N ALA A 175 3.43 -15.29 -28.85
CA ALA A 175 2.94 -15.21 -30.23
C ALA A 175 2.69 -16.59 -30.86
N ILE A 176 3.32 -17.65 -30.34
CA ILE A 176 3.21 -19.03 -30.83
C ILE A 176 2.14 -19.81 -30.05
N ASP A 177 2.13 -19.69 -28.71
CA ASP A 177 1.14 -20.32 -27.83
C ASP A 177 0.53 -19.26 -26.89
N PRO A 178 -0.49 -18.51 -27.32
CA PRO A 178 -1.04 -17.37 -26.57
C PRO A 178 -1.76 -17.77 -25.28
N ASP A 179 -2.17 -19.04 -25.16
CA ASP A 179 -2.90 -19.57 -24.02
C ASP A 179 -1.99 -20.23 -22.96
N ALA A 180 -0.68 -20.31 -23.22
CA ALA A 180 0.31 -20.79 -22.26
C ALA A 180 0.87 -19.65 -21.38
N LEU A 181 1.32 -20.00 -20.18
CA LEU A 181 1.99 -19.07 -19.27
C LEU A 181 3.48 -18.95 -19.60
N PHE A 182 4.04 -17.75 -19.48
CA PHE A 182 5.44 -17.47 -19.70
C PHE A 182 6.05 -16.71 -18.53
N SER A 183 7.25 -17.11 -18.13
CA SER A 183 8.02 -16.44 -17.09
C SER A 183 9.52 -16.68 -17.29
N TYR A 184 10.32 -16.24 -16.33
CA TYR A 184 11.75 -16.43 -16.21
C TYR A 184 12.05 -16.83 -14.77
N ALA A 185 12.85 -17.88 -14.59
CA ALA A 185 13.29 -18.26 -13.26
C ALA A 185 14.52 -17.44 -12.86
N THR A 186 14.39 -16.68 -11.79
CA THR A 186 15.47 -15.89 -11.19
C THR A 186 15.88 -16.48 -9.84
N TYR A 187 16.83 -15.84 -9.16
CA TYR A 187 17.39 -16.28 -7.89
C TYR A 187 17.92 -15.06 -7.10
N PRO A 188 18.21 -15.19 -5.78
CA PRO A 188 18.44 -14.02 -4.92
C PRO A 188 19.51 -13.01 -5.38
N PRO A 189 20.67 -13.42 -5.93
CA PRO A 189 21.65 -12.51 -6.55
C PRO A 189 21.14 -11.69 -7.75
N THR A 190 19.98 -12.02 -8.31
CA THR A 190 19.36 -11.26 -9.41
C THR A 190 17.87 -10.99 -9.16
N GLU A 191 17.47 -10.76 -7.91
CA GLU A 191 16.08 -10.46 -7.53
C GLU A 191 15.46 -9.25 -8.26
N TYR A 192 16.31 -8.40 -8.85
CA TYR A 192 15.93 -7.24 -9.64
C TYR A 192 15.65 -7.55 -11.13
N LEU A 193 15.91 -8.76 -11.61
CA LEU A 193 15.57 -9.20 -12.97
C LEU A 193 14.11 -9.68 -13.03
N LEU A 194 13.19 -8.71 -13.06
CA LEU A 194 11.74 -8.94 -13.10
C LEU A 194 11.15 -8.44 -14.43
N PRO A 195 10.97 -9.32 -15.43
CA PRO A 195 10.30 -8.99 -16.69
C PRO A 195 8.86 -8.55 -16.45
N GLN A 196 8.42 -7.47 -17.08
CA GLN A 196 7.09 -6.90 -16.83
C GLN A 196 5.97 -7.64 -17.56
N ASN A 197 6.29 -8.38 -18.62
CA ASN A 197 5.34 -9.14 -19.44
C ASN A 197 5.26 -10.64 -19.06
N ALA A 198 5.89 -11.02 -17.96
CA ALA A 198 5.77 -12.36 -17.39
C ALA A 198 4.39 -12.55 -16.74
N ASP A 199 3.80 -13.74 -16.88
CA ASP A 199 2.50 -14.07 -16.30
C ASP A 199 2.59 -14.34 -14.80
N PHE A 200 3.76 -14.81 -14.34
CA PHE A 200 4.08 -15.11 -12.95
C PHE A 200 5.56 -14.87 -12.67
N SER A 201 5.95 -14.86 -11.39
CA SER A 201 7.33 -14.75 -10.93
C SER A 201 7.82 -16.09 -10.38
N CYS A 202 9.04 -16.48 -10.74
CA CYS A 202 9.63 -17.75 -10.35
C CYS A 202 11.02 -17.52 -9.74
N PHE A 203 11.23 -17.97 -8.51
CA PHE A 203 12.49 -17.82 -7.80
C PHE A 203 13.04 -19.17 -7.32
N ASN A 204 14.28 -19.47 -7.66
CA ASN A 204 15.03 -20.57 -7.05
C ASN A 204 15.68 -20.07 -5.76
N VAL A 205 15.31 -20.64 -4.60
CA VAL A 205 15.76 -20.15 -3.28
C VAL A 205 16.19 -21.34 -2.43
N TYR A 206 17.38 -21.26 -1.82
CA TYR A 206 17.94 -22.31 -0.96
C TYR A 206 18.35 -21.73 0.40
N LEU A 207 17.39 -21.13 1.12
CA LEU A 207 17.58 -20.63 2.48
C LEU A 207 17.10 -21.69 3.48
N HIS A 208 18.02 -22.25 4.24
CA HIS A 208 17.75 -23.34 5.19
C HIS A 208 17.33 -22.87 6.59
N ASN A 209 17.30 -21.57 6.84
CA ASN A 209 16.73 -20.97 8.05
C ASN A 209 15.29 -20.50 7.79
N GLN A 210 14.32 -21.08 8.51
CA GLN A 210 12.90 -20.79 8.30
C GLN A 210 12.54 -19.31 8.47
N ARG A 211 13.10 -18.63 9.47
CA ARG A 211 12.77 -17.21 9.75
C ARG A 211 13.28 -16.30 8.64
N ASP A 212 14.54 -16.50 8.22
CA ASP A 212 15.14 -15.70 7.14
C ASP A 212 14.43 -15.99 5.81
N PHE A 213 14.05 -17.25 5.58
CA PHE A 213 13.27 -17.65 4.42
C PHE A 213 11.91 -16.94 4.38
N GLU A 214 11.11 -16.99 5.46
CA GLU A 214 9.82 -16.30 5.55
C GLU A 214 9.94 -14.79 5.33
N GLY A 215 10.95 -14.16 5.95
CA GLY A 215 11.24 -12.73 5.74
C GLY A 215 11.55 -12.43 4.27
N TYR A 216 12.31 -13.29 3.60
CA TYR A 216 12.62 -13.15 2.19
C TYR A 216 11.40 -13.38 1.29
N LEU A 217 10.54 -14.35 1.60
CA LEU A 217 9.31 -14.59 0.85
C LEU A 217 8.37 -13.38 0.87
N LEU A 218 8.22 -12.71 2.02
CA LEU A 218 7.40 -11.49 2.14
C LEU A 218 8.00 -10.33 1.33
N ARG A 219 9.33 -10.20 1.30
CA ARG A 219 10.03 -9.28 0.39
C ARG A 219 9.71 -9.58 -1.08
N LEU A 220 9.84 -10.85 -1.49
CA LEU A 220 9.54 -11.24 -2.88
C LEU A 220 8.09 -10.94 -3.24
N GLN A 221 7.14 -11.22 -2.36
CA GLN A 221 5.72 -10.90 -2.54
C GLN A 221 5.45 -9.41 -2.78
N ASN A 222 6.24 -8.52 -2.17
CA ASN A 222 6.15 -7.08 -2.41
C ASN A 222 6.82 -6.67 -3.72
N LEU A 223 7.97 -7.28 -4.07
CA LEU A 223 8.70 -7.01 -5.30
C LEU A 223 7.95 -7.45 -6.55
N THR A 224 7.26 -8.59 -6.50
CA THR A 224 6.51 -9.16 -7.65
C THR A 224 5.15 -8.50 -7.86
N GLY A 225 4.74 -7.59 -6.97
CA GLY A 225 3.51 -6.82 -7.13
C GLY A 225 2.28 -7.70 -7.19
N GLU A 226 1.52 -7.63 -8.28
CA GLU A 226 0.27 -8.37 -8.46
C GLU A 226 0.44 -9.75 -9.09
N HIS A 227 1.66 -10.17 -9.44
CA HIS A 227 1.89 -11.46 -10.11
C HIS A 227 1.89 -12.64 -9.13
N PRO A 228 1.42 -13.83 -9.53
CA PRO A 228 1.62 -15.04 -8.77
C PRO A 228 3.12 -15.29 -8.57
N LEU A 229 3.52 -15.61 -7.34
CA LEU A 229 4.89 -15.97 -7.00
C LEU A 229 4.97 -17.46 -6.71
N ILE A 230 5.86 -18.16 -7.40
CA ILE A 230 6.23 -19.54 -7.07
C ILE A 230 7.73 -19.66 -6.77
N LEU A 231 8.07 -20.64 -5.95
CA LEU A 231 9.45 -21.09 -5.85
C LEU A 231 9.71 -22.15 -6.91
N GLY A 232 10.72 -21.92 -7.74
CA GLY A 232 11.08 -22.79 -8.85
C GLY A 232 11.90 -24.01 -8.43
N GLU A 233 12.67 -23.86 -7.35
CA GLU A 233 13.52 -24.89 -6.75
C GLU A 233 13.73 -24.57 -5.27
N PHE A 234 13.64 -25.61 -4.44
CA PHE A 234 14.04 -25.62 -3.02
C PHE A 234 14.31 -27.06 -2.61
N GLY A 235 15.38 -27.33 -1.87
CA GLY A 235 15.71 -28.68 -1.43
C GLY A 235 16.89 -28.78 -0.46
N MET A 236 17.14 -30.01 -0.03
CA MET A 236 18.27 -30.40 0.82
C MET A 236 18.79 -31.77 0.39
N ASP A 237 20.12 -31.93 0.33
CA ASP A 237 20.75 -33.21 0.00
C ASP A 237 20.86 -34.13 1.21
N THR A 238 20.70 -35.44 0.97
CA THR A 238 20.82 -36.47 2.01
C THR A 238 22.20 -37.15 2.03
N ILE A 239 23.23 -36.55 1.42
CA ILE A 239 24.63 -37.01 1.58
C ILE A 239 25.24 -36.32 2.80
N ARG A 240 25.02 -35.01 2.90
CA ARG A 240 25.54 -34.17 3.98
C ARG A 240 24.57 -34.05 5.16
N HIS A 241 23.28 -34.30 4.91
CA HIS A 241 22.23 -34.28 5.92
C HIS A 241 21.48 -35.61 5.99
N SER A 242 20.81 -35.85 7.12
CA SER A 242 19.93 -37.00 7.31
C SER A 242 18.62 -36.87 6.51
N GLN A 243 17.92 -37.99 6.29
CA GLN A 243 16.59 -37.94 5.69
C GLN A 243 15.56 -37.25 6.60
N GLU A 244 15.79 -37.28 7.92
CA GLU A 244 14.99 -36.60 8.92
C GLU A 244 15.10 -35.08 8.78
N GLU A 245 16.32 -34.54 8.68
CA GLU A 245 16.55 -33.10 8.45
C GLU A 245 15.94 -32.66 7.11
N GLN A 246 16.10 -33.46 6.06
CA GLN A 246 15.46 -33.19 4.77
C GLN A 246 13.92 -33.15 4.91
N ALA A 247 13.34 -34.13 5.61
CA ALA A 247 11.89 -34.22 5.79
C ALA A 247 11.34 -33.06 6.63
N GLU A 248 12.00 -32.69 7.73
CA GLU A 248 11.65 -31.54 8.56
C GLU A 248 11.71 -30.25 7.74
N MET A 249 12.78 -30.07 6.98
CA MET A 249 12.98 -28.88 6.15
C MET A 249 11.92 -28.69 5.09
N LEU A 250 11.64 -29.75 4.31
CA LEU A 250 10.59 -29.68 3.30
C LEU A 250 9.20 -29.52 3.94
N GLY A 251 9.01 -30.04 5.14
CA GLY A 251 7.78 -29.88 5.92
C GLY A 251 7.50 -28.42 6.30
N TRP A 252 8.47 -27.74 6.94
CA TRP A 252 8.29 -26.33 7.31
C TRP A 252 8.32 -25.41 6.09
N HIS A 253 9.06 -25.77 5.03
CA HIS A 253 9.06 -25.01 3.76
C HIS A 253 7.66 -24.90 3.16
N ILE A 254 6.94 -26.02 3.08
CA ILE A 254 5.55 -26.03 2.57
C ILE A 254 4.67 -25.13 3.43
N ASP A 255 4.79 -25.22 4.76
CA ASP A 255 4.03 -24.36 5.68
C ASP A 255 4.35 -22.88 5.44
N SER A 256 5.63 -22.51 5.33
CA SER A 256 6.05 -21.12 5.12
C SER A 256 5.60 -20.57 3.76
N VAL A 257 5.62 -21.37 2.69
CA VAL A 257 5.10 -20.99 1.36
C VAL A 257 3.60 -20.67 1.43
N VAL A 258 2.82 -21.49 2.13
CA VAL A 258 1.38 -21.28 2.34
C VAL A 258 1.11 -20.07 3.24
N LYS A 259 1.84 -19.96 4.36
CA LYS A 259 1.73 -18.87 5.34
C LYS A 259 2.02 -17.51 4.71
N CYS A 260 3.07 -17.42 3.89
CA CYS A 260 3.43 -16.22 3.13
C CYS A 260 2.58 -16.03 1.84
N GLY A 261 1.60 -16.91 1.61
CA GLY A 261 0.59 -16.84 0.54
C GLY A 261 1.13 -16.87 -0.87
N LEU A 262 2.21 -17.62 -1.10
CA LEU A 262 2.72 -17.87 -2.46
C LEU A 262 1.70 -18.70 -3.27
N ALA A 263 1.80 -18.62 -4.59
CA ALA A 263 0.97 -19.40 -5.50
C ALA A 263 1.42 -20.87 -5.62
N GLY A 264 2.57 -21.22 -5.04
CA GLY A 264 3.04 -22.58 -4.89
C GLY A 264 4.56 -22.70 -4.84
N THR A 265 5.03 -23.95 -4.88
CA THR A 265 6.45 -24.28 -4.81
C THR A 265 6.77 -25.49 -5.65
N ILE A 266 8.02 -25.59 -6.10
CA ILE A 266 8.58 -26.72 -6.82
C ILE A 266 9.78 -27.25 -6.03
N LEU A 267 9.70 -28.50 -5.61
CA LEU A 267 10.73 -29.16 -4.82
C LEU A 267 11.85 -29.68 -5.73
N PHE A 268 13.09 -29.46 -5.32
CA PHE A 268 14.27 -29.99 -5.98
C PHE A 268 14.79 -31.17 -5.15
N THR A 269 14.68 -32.43 -5.61
CA THR A 269 14.19 -32.94 -6.92
C THR A 269 13.41 -34.25 -6.73
N TRP A 270 12.78 -34.80 -7.78
CA TRP A 270 12.02 -36.06 -7.66
C TRP A 270 12.91 -37.22 -7.17
N THR A 271 14.05 -37.43 -7.80
CA THR A 271 14.96 -38.56 -7.56
C THR A 271 16.40 -38.08 -7.37
N ASP A 272 17.23 -38.90 -6.71
CA ASP A 272 18.67 -38.67 -6.57
C ASP A 272 19.44 -38.76 -7.89
N GLU A 273 18.80 -39.25 -8.94
CA GLU A 273 19.34 -39.31 -10.28
C GLU A 273 19.34 -37.91 -10.94
N TRP A 274 20.52 -37.44 -11.35
CA TRP A 274 20.66 -36.19 -12.07
C TRP A 274 21.83 -36.25 -13.06
N PHE A 275 21.63 -35.69 -14.25
CA PHE A 275 22.62 -35.65 -15.33
C PHE A 275 22.73 -34.23 -15.87
N THR A 276 23.93 -33.66 -15.86
CA THR A 276 24.19 -32.33 -16.43
C THR A 276 25.65 -32.20 -16.86
N GLY A 277 25.94 -31.33 -17.82
CA GLY A 277 27.31 -31.15 -18.32
C GLY A 277 27.92 -32.41 -18.96
N GLY A 278 27.08 -33.33 -19.46
CA GLY A 278 27.53 -34.60 -20.03
C GLY A 278 27.97 -35.65 -19.00
N GLN A 279 27.76 -35.38 -17.70
CA GLN A 279 28.15 -36.27 -16.62
C GLN A 279 26.98 -36.55 -15.67
N GLU A 280 27.01 -37.72 -15.06
CA GLU A 280 26.11 -38.06 -13.97
C GLU A 280 26.60 -37.41 -12.67
N ILE A 281 25.69 -36.78 -11.93
CA ILE A 281 26.02 -36.15 -10.67
C ILE A 281 25.85 -37.16 -9.54
N THR A 282 26.96 -37.44 -8.85
CA THR A 282 27.03 -38.42 -7.75
C THR A 282 27.32 -37.80 -6.39
N ASP A 283 27.70 -36.51 -6.36
CA ASP A 283 28.09 -35.79 -5.13
C ASP A 283 26.89 -35.13 -4.41
N TRP A 284 25.65 -35.48 -4.77
CA TRP A 284 24.45 -35.02 -4.07
C TRP A 284 23.30 -36.05 -4.12
N ALA A 285 22.34 -35.92 -3.20
CA ALA A 285 21.17 -36.78 -3.11
C ALA A 285 19.93 -35.98 -2.65
N PHE A 286 19.44 -35.09 -3.50
CA PHE A 286 18.28 -34.23 -3.23
C PHE A 286 16.92 -34.90 -3.42
N GLY A 287 16.89 -36.12 -3.96
CA GLY A 287 15.65 -36.80 -4.33
C GLY A 287 14.68 -36.95 -3.17
N ILE A 288 13.39 -36.77 -3.46
CA ILE A 288 12.28 -37.18 -2.58
C ILE A 288 12.12 -38.71 -2.58
N VAL A 289 12.51 -39.35 -3.69
CA VAL A 289 12.73 -40.79 -3.79
C VAL A 289 14.20 -41.08 -4.09
N THR A 290 14.64 -42.30 -3.78
CA THR A 290 15.99 -42.77 -4.12
C THR A 290 16.16 -42.94 -5.63
N ARG A 291 17.38 -43.23 -6.09
CA ARG A 291 17.65 -43.59 -7.49
C ARG A 291 16.76 -44.73 -7.99
N GLN A 292 16.49 -45.71 -7.12
CA GLN A 292 15.62 -46.87 -7.37
C GLN A 292 14.12 -46.56 -7.22
N ARG A 293 13.75 -45.29 -7.03
CA ARG A 293 12.38 -44.80 -6.82
C ARG A 293 11.73 -45.31 -5.53
N GLU A 294 12.55 -45.60 -4.51
CA GLU A 294 12.06 -45.90 -3.16
C GLU A 294 11.75 -44.60 -2.41
N PRO A 295 10.56 -44.43 -1.81
CA PRO A 295 10.21 -43.23 -1.05
C PRO A 295 11.14 -42.96 0.15
N LYS A 296 11.73 -41.76 0.23
CA LYS A 296 12.44 -41.30 1.42
C LYS A 296 11.48 -40.77 2.48
N LYS A 297 11.98 -40.44 3.67
CA LYS A 297 11.16 -39.83 4.75
C LYS A 297 10.45 -38.55 4.30
N ALA A 298 11.14 -37.71 3.51
CA ALA A 298 10.57 -36.52 2.92
C ALA A 298 9.28 -36.77 2.11
N PHE A 299 9.19 -37.89 1.39
CA PHE A 299 7.99 -38.26 0.62
C PHE A 299 6.73 -38.28 1.49
N TYR A 300 6.83 -38.89 2.67
CA TYR A 300 5.70 -39.04 3.59
C TYR A 300 5.32 -37.71 4.25
N THR A 301 6.30 -36.88 4.61
CA THR A 301 6.03 -35.51 5.10
C THR A 301 5.34 -34.66 4.05
N ILE A 302 5.81 -34.69 2.80
CA ILE A 302 5.19 -33.97 1.69
C ILE A 302 3.75 -34.45 1.47
N GLN A 303 3.53 -35.76 1.47
CA GLN A 303 2.20 -36.36 1.37
C GLN A 303 1.25 -35.86 2.48
N GLN A 304 1.74 -35.75 3.71
CA GLN A 304 0.96 -35.24 4.83
C GLN A 304 0.63 -33.76 4.67
N LYS A 305 1.60 -32.94 4.23
CA LYS A 305 1.45 -31.48 4.13
C LYS A 305 0.61 -31.03 2.94
N LEU A 306 0.74 -31.69 1.79
CA LEU A 306 0.04 -31.29 0.56
C LEU A 306 -1.35 -31.93 0.42
N GLY A 307 -1.63 -32.98 1.20
CA GLY A 307 -2.87 -33.75 1.16
C GLY A 307 -2.98 -34.67 -0.06
N ARG A 308 -3.88 -35.66 0.00
CA ARG A 308 -4.19 -36.56 -1.14
C ARG A 308 -5.30 -36.04 -2.04
N ASP A 309 -6.17 -35.18 -1.50
CA ASP A 309 -7.28 -34.62 -2.27
C ASP A 309 -6.76 -33.49 -3.16
N ASP A 310 -7.41 -33.27 -4.31
CA ASP A 310 -7.18 -32.12 -5.19
C ASP A 310 -7.61 -30.79 -4.53
N SER A 311 -7.36 -30.61 -3.23
CA SER A 311 -7.59 -29.39 -2.48
C SER A 311 -6.89 -28.24 -3.20
N ALA A 312 -7.67 -27.18 -3.46
CA ALA A 312 -7.29 -26.03 -4.26
C ALA A 312 -6.05 -25.29 -3.70
N SER A 313 -5.87 -25.34 -2.37
CA SER A 313 -4.71 -24.84 -1.64
C SER A 313 -4.52 -25.69 -0.37
N PRO A 314 -3.27 -25.95 0.07
CA PRO A 314 -3.04 -26.34 1.45
C PRO A 314 -3.37 -25.13 2.34
N HIS A 315 -4.19 -25.32 3.37
CA HIS A 315 -4.42 -24.32 4.41
C HIS A 315 -3.84 -24.82 5.71
N LEU A 316 -3.18 -23.93 6.45
CA LEU A 316 -2.70 -24.23 7.79
C LEU A 316 -3.79 -23.93 8.80
N LEU A 317 -3.82 -24.65 9.90
CA LEU A 317 -4.64 -24.23 11.03
C LEU A 317 -4.02 -22.97 11.64
N LEU A 318 -4.80 -21.90 11.72
CA LEU A 318 -4.38 -20.68 12.41
C LEU A 318 -4.27 -20.97 13.91
N PRO A 319 -3.25 -20.42 14.62
CA PRO A 319 -3.08 -20.65 16.06
C PRO A 319 -4.27 -20.09 16.86
N GLN A 320 -4.90 -19.04 16.36
CA GLN A 320 -6.08 -18.41 16.92
C GLN A 320 -7.03 -17.98 15.79
N THR A 321 -8.32 -18.04 16.05
CA THR A 321 -9.38 -17.61 15.13
C THR A 321 -10.35 -16.66 15.86
N PRO A 322 -9.90 -15.45 16.24
CA PRO A 322 -10.74 -14.48 16.93
C PRO A 322 -12.02 -14.18 16.15
N PHE A 323 -13.10 -13.82 16.85
CA PHE A 323 -14.34 -13.46 16.17
C PHE A 323 -14.17 -12.14 15.40
N VAL A 324 -14.43 -12.15 14.09
CA VAL A 324 -14.25 -10.99 13.20
C VAL A 324 -15.60 -10.39 12.83
N SER A 325 -15.76 -9.08 12.99
CA SER A 325 -16.86 -8.35 12.37
C SER A 325 -16.37 -7.69 11.08
N VAL A 326 -16.85 -8.17 9.93
CA VAL A 326 -16.61 -7.55 8.63
C VAL A 326 -17.61 -6.42 8.43
N ILE A 327 -17.12 -5.19 8.38
CA ILE A 327 -17.91 -3.98 8.23
C ILE A 327 -17.79 -3.52 6.77
N VAL A 328 -18.92 -3.53 6.07
CA VAL A 328 -19.07 -3.04 4.70
C VAL A 328 -19.74 -1.69 4.73
N CYS A 329 -19.05 -0.65 4.26
CA CYS A 329 -19.65 0.68 4.11
C CYS A 329 -20.19 0.85 2.68
N SER A 330 -21.41 1.35 2.56
CA SER A 330 -22.05 1.57 1.26
C SER A 330 -22.76 2.93 1.18
N TYR A 331 -22.65 3.57 0.03
CA TYR A 331 -23.45 4.72 -0.36
C TYR A 331 -23.65 4.71 -1.87
N ASN A 332 -24.88 4.46 -2.30
CA ASN A 332 -25.26 4.21 -3.70
C ASN A 332 -24.43 3.08 -4.34
N GLY A 333 -24.35 1.94 -3.63
CA GLY A 333 -23.56 0.78 -4.01
C GLY A 333 -24.33 -0.31 -4.75
N GLY A 334 -25.57 -0.07 -5.19
CA GLY A 334 -26.48 -1.12 -5.67
C GLY A 334 -25.90 -1.97 -6.81
N HIS A 335 -25.06 -1.38 -7.67
CA HIS A 335 -24.44 -2.08 -8.80
C HIS A 335 -23.30 -3.05 -8.44
N THR A 336 -22.63 -2.85 -7.30
CA THR A 336 -21.45 -3.64 -6.90
C THR A 336 -21.67 -4.45 -5.63
N LEU A 337 -22.67 -4.07 -4.82
CA LEU A 337 -22.92 -4.67 -3.51
C LEU A 337 -23.17 -6.18 -3.56
N ALA A 338 -23.92 -6.66 -4.57
CA ALA A 338 -24.21 -8.10 -4.68
C ALA A 338 -22.93 -8.94 -4.78
N ALA A 339 -22.00 -8.54 -5.65
CA ALA A 339 -20.71 -9.22 -5.82
C ALA A 339 -19.84 -9.12 -4.56
N CYS A 340 -19.90 -7.98 -3.86
CA CYS A 340 -19.23 -7.80 -2.57
C CYS A 340 -19.74 -8.81 -1.53
N LEU A 341 -21.05 -8.84 -1.28
CA LEU A 341 -21.65 -9.71 -0.27
C LEU A 341 -21.51 -11.20 -0.63
N ASP A 342 -21.64 -11.56 -1.92
CA ASP A 342 -21.38 -12.92 -2.40
C ASP A 342 -19.93 -13.37 -2.13
N SER A 343 -18.96 -12.46 -2.27
CA SER A 343 -17.56 -12.77 -1.97
C SER A 343 -17.34 -13.01 -0.48
N LEU A 344 -17.99 -12.22 0.38
CA LEU A 344 -17.93 -12.37 1.82
C LEU A 344 -18.60 -13.65 2.31
N GLY A 345 -19.67 -14.09 1.65
CA GLY A 345 -20.33 -15.37 1.96
C GLY A 345 -19.51 -16.62 1.63
N LYS A 346 -18.39 -16.47 0.91
CA LYS A 346 -17.50 -17.57 0.50
C LYS A 346 -16.23 -17.66 1.33
N LEU A 347 -16.01 -16.76 2.29
CA LEU A 347 -14.75 -16.68 3.02
C LEU A 347 -14.43 -17.99 3.75
N ASN A 348 -13.19 -18.44 3.59
CA ASN A 348 -12.61 -19.58 4.28
C ASN A 348 -12.07 -19.15 5.66
N TYR A 349 -12.98 -18.73 6.53
CA TYR A 349 -12.68 -18.36 7.91
C TYR A 349 -13.85 -18.75 8.81
N PRO A 350 -13.62 -19.42 9.95
CA PRO A 350 -14.71 -20.06 10.69
C PRO A 350 -15.58 -19.10 11.51
N ASN A 351 -15.03 -17.97 11.96
CA ASN A 351 -15.63 -17.19 13.05
C ASN A 351 -15.85 -15.72 12.67
N TYR A 352 -16.85 -15.41 11.84
CA TYR A 352 -17.13 -14.03 11.46
C TYR A 352 -18.62 -13.70 11.30
N GLU A 353 -18.94 -12.40 11.37
CA GLU A 353 -20.21 -11.82 10.94
C GLU A 353 -19.97 -10.74 9.88
N VAL A 354 -21.02 -10.42 9.11
CA VAL A 354 -20.98 -9.34 8.11
C VAL A 354 -22.01 -8.29 8.49
N ILE A 355 -21.57 -7.03 8.56
CA ILE A 355 -22.38 -5.85 8.88
C ILE A 355 -22.30 -4.91 7.70
N LEU A 356 -23.44 -4.65 7.07
CA LEU A 356 -23.57 -3.67 5.99
C LEU A 356 -24.13 -2.38 6.57
N VAL A 357 -23.36 -1.30 6.49
CA VAL A 357 -23.79 0.05 6.86
C VAL A 357 -24.07 0.84 5.59
N ASP A 358 -25.35 1.15 5.38
CA ASP A 358 -25.86 1.97 4.30
C ASP A 358 -26.01 3.43 4.77
N ASP A 359 -25.13 4.30 4.26
CA ASP A 359 -25.04 5.72 4.61
C ASP A 359 -26.02 6.58 3.79
N GLY A 360 -27.28 6.16 3.75
CA GLY A 360 -28.38 6.89 3.15
C GLY A 360 -28.44 6.77 1.63
N SER A 361 -28.26 5.57 1.09
CA SER A 361 -28.36 5.29 -0.35
C SER A 361 -29.76 5.60 -0.88
N THR A 362 -29.81 6.07 -2.12
CA THR A 362 -31.06 6.41 -2.84
C THR A 362 -31.31 5.51 -4.05
N ASP A 363 -30.44 4.52 -4.27
CA ASP A 363 -30.53 3.53 -5.35
C ASP A 363 -31.04 2.18 -4.82
N ASP A 364 -30.85 1.11 -5.59
CA ASP A 364 -31.32 -0.24 -5.26
C ASP A 364 -30.51 -0.94 -4.15
N THR A 365 -29.62 -0.23 -3.42
CA THR A 365 -28.77 -0.80 -2.35
C THR A 365 -29.58 -1.58 -1.32
N ALA A 366 -30.68 -1.00 -0.81
CA ALA A 366 -31.54 -1.66 0.17
C ALA A 366 -32.22 -2.93 -0.39
N TYR A 367 -32.62 -2.90 -1.66
CA TYR A 367 -33.22 -4.06 -2.33
C TYR A 367 -32.20 -5.20 -2.49
N VAL A 368 -30.95 -4.88 -2.85
CA VAL A 368 -29.87 -5.87 -2.93
C VAL A 368 -29.55 -6.43 -1.55
N ALA A 369 -29.43 -5.59 -0.52
CA ALA A 369 -29.15 -6.01 0.85
C ALA A 369 -30.18 -7.03 1.39
N ALA A 370 -31.46 -6.85 1.06
CA ALA A 370 -32.54 -7.75 1.47
C ALA A 370 -32.39 -9.19 0.94
N GLN A 371 -31.59 -9.40 -0.11
CA GLN A 371 -31.31 -10.74 -0.68
C GLN A 371 -30.27 -11.52 0.15
N PHE A 372 -29.62 -10.87 1.12
CA PHE A 372 -28.56 -11.45 1.96
C PHE A 372 -28.98 -11.45 3.44
N PRO A 373 -29.91 -12.34 3.87
CA PRO A 373 -30.47 -12.31 5.22
C PRO A 373 -29.46 -12.63 6.34
N SER A 374 -28.31 -13.23 6.00
CA SER A 374 -27.19 -13.46 6.93
C SER A 374 -26.38 -12.19 7.22
N VAL A 375 -26.54 -11.13 6.42
CA VAL A 375 -25.86 -9.85 6.58
C VAL A 375 -26.69 -8.94 7.46
N ARG A 376 -26.06 -8.39 8.50
CA ARG A 376 -26.71 -7.40 9.36
C ARG A 376 -26.73 -6.04 8.67
N TYR A 377 -27.88 -5.68 8.11
CA TYR A 377 -28.11 -4.39 7.46
C TYR A 377 -28.42 -3.28 8.48
N ILE A 378 -27.73 -2.15 8.38
CA ILE A 378 -27.94 -0.94 9.17
C ILE A 378 -28.07 0.23 8.20
N HIS A 379 -29.22 0.90 8.23
CA HIS A 379 -29.45 2.11 7.45
C HIS A 379 -29.34 3.34 8.35
N GLN A 380 -28.65 4.38 7.88
CA GLN A 380 -28.56 5.68 8.53
C GLN A 380 -28.72 6.82 7.51
N SER A 381 -28.99 8.04 7.98
CA SER A 381 -28.88 9.23 7.13
C SER A 381 -27.43 9.48 6.70
N ASN A 382 -27.22 10.08 5.52
CA ASN A 382 -25.86 10.31 5.00
C ASN A 382 -25.06 11.26 5.92
N HIS A 383 -24.12 10.68 6.66
CA HIS A 383 -23.19 11.39 7.52
C HIS A 383 -21.74 11.30 7.04
N GLY A 384 -21.46 10.46 6.04
CA GLY A 384 -20.14 10.26 5.45
C GLY A 384 -19.45 8.98 5.94
N LEU A 385 -18.35 8.65 5.26
CA LEU A 385 -17.66 7.35 5.38
C LEU A 385 -17.20 7.02 6.81
N SER A 386 -16.55 7.96 7.50
CA SER A 386 -16.09 7.75 8.88
C SER A 386 -17.23 7.47 9.85
N HIS A 387 -18.37 8.14 9.69
CA HIS A 387 -19.56 7.86 10.48
C HIS A 387 -20.08 6.46 10.22
N ALA A 388 -20.17 6.03 8.96
CA ALA A 388 -20.58 4.67 8.62
C ALA A 388 -19.64 3.61 9.22
N ARG A 389 -18.32 3.83 9.16
CA ARG A 389 -17.31 2.94 9.76
C ARG A 389 -17.46 2.83 11.28
N ASN A 390 -17.73 3.95 11.96
CA ASN A 390 -17.95 3.98 13.41
C ASN A 390 -19.29 3.33 13.80
N THR A 391 -20.37 3.55 13.03
CA THR A 391 -21.66 2.88 13.24
C THR A 391 -21.50 1.36 13.13
N GLY A 392 -20.75 0.88 12.13
CA GLY A 392 -20.42 -0.53 11.99
C GLY A 392 -19.64 -1.07 13.19
N ALA A 393 -18.61 -0.34 13.64
CA ALA A 393 -17.80 -0.72 14.80
C ALA A 393 -18.61 -0.79 16.11
N ALA A 394 -19.56 0.14 16.29
CA ALA A 394 -20.46 0.17 17.44
C ALA A 394 -21.44 -1.01 17.43
N ALA A 395 -21.88 -1.45 16.24
CA ALA A 395 -22.77 -2.60 16.09
C ALA A 395 -22.04 -3.95 16.13
N ALA A 396 -20.75 -3.97 15.82
CA ALA A 396 -19.90 -5.16 15.76
C ALA A 396 -19.78 -5.87 17.10
N LYS A 397 -19.70 -7.21 17.08
CA LYS A 397 -19.42 -8.05 18.26
C LYS A 397 -18.01 -8.65 18.26
N GLY A 398 -17.30 -8.56 17.12
CA GLY A 398 -15.96 -9.10 16.91
C GLY A 398 -14.89 -8.51 17.80
N GLU A 399 -13.91 -9.32 18.15
CA GLU A 399 -12.66 -8.88 18.77
C GLU A 399 -11.79 -8.12 17.75
N VAL A 400 -11.94 -8.47 16.48
CA VAL A 400 -11.30 -7.82 15.33
C VAL A 400 -12.37 -7.17 14.45
N LEU A 401 -12.12 -5.94 14.05
CA LEU A 401 -12.94 -5.17 13.10
C LEU A 401 -12.22 -5.18 11.75
N ALA A 402 -12.81 -5.82 10.75
CA ALA A 402 -12.28 -5.83 9.38
C ALA A 402 -13.16 -4.93 8.49
N TYR A 403 -12.55 -4.03 7.73
CA TYR A 403 -13.26 -3.08 6.88
C TYR A 403 -13.07 -3.39 5.40
N THR A 404 -14.18 -3.31 4.67
CA THR A 404 -14.19 -3.28 3.21
C THR A 404 -15.31 -2.36 2.71
N ASP A 405 -15.33 -2.06 1.42
CA ASP A 405 -16.30 -1.14 0.81
C ASP A 405 -17.23 -1.90 -0.15
N SER A 406 -18.44 -1.40 -0.42
CA SER A 406 -19.40 -2.11 -1.28
C SER A 406 -18.98 -2.26 -2.75
N ASP A 407 -17.88 -1.62 -3.17
CA ASP A 407 -17.24 -1.73 -4.48
C ASP A 407 -16.02 -2.68 -4.49
N CYS A 408 -15.91 -3.51 -3.45
CA CYS A 408 -14.82 -4.45 -3.25
C CYS A 408 -15.30 -5.90 -3.26
N MET A 409 -14.48 -6.80 -3.80
CA MET A 409 -14.64 -8.25 -3.68
C MET A 409 -13.46 -8.81 -2.89
N ALA A 410 -13.74 -9.53 -1.81
CA ALA A 410 -12.71 -10.18 -1.01
C ALA A 410 -12.27 -11.49 -1.67
N ASP A 411 -10.98 -11.79 -1.62
CA ASP A 411 -10.49 -13.13 -1.88
C ASP A 411 -11.03 -14.13 -0.84
N VAL A 412 -11.24 -15.39 -1.26
CA VAL A 412 -11.78 -16.45 -0.39
C VAL A 412 -10.94 -16.64 0.88
N ASP A 413 -9.63 -16.40 0.82
CA ASP A 413 -8.69 -16.53 1.93
C ASP A 413 -8.32 -15.17 2.55
N TRP A 414 -9.08 -14.11 2.25
CA TRP A 414 -8.79 -12.74 2.70
C TRP A 414 -8.68 -12.63 4.23
N LEU A 415 -9.69 -13.08 4.98
CA LEU A 415 -9.64 -13.08 6.44
C LEU A 415 -8.59 -14.05 6.99
N TYR A 416 -8.40 -15.21 6.35
CA TYR A 416 -7.36 -16.16 6.74
C TYR A 416 -5.98 -15.50 6.75
N HIS A 417 -5.63 -14.76 5.69
CA HIS A 417 -4.35 -14.07 5.58
C HIS A 417 -4.25 -12.83 6.47
N LEU A 418 -5.31 -12.03 6.60
CA LEU A 418 -5.31 -10.89 7.52
C LEU A 418 -5.08 -11.36 8.96
N ILE A 419 -5.93 -12.27 9.45
CA ILE A 419 -5.87 -12.73 10.84
C ILE A 419 -4.60 -13.53 11.08
N GLY A 420 -4.17 -14.39 10.15
CA GLY A 420 -2.92 -15.12 10.26
C GLY A 420 -1.70 -14.20 10.43
N THR A 421 -1.66 -13.07 9.72
CA THR A 421 -0.63 -12.05 9.93
C THR A 421 -0.84 -11.30 11.25
N LEU A 422 -2.07 -10.90 11.59
CA LEU A 422 -2.38 -10.13 12.81
C LEU A 422 -1.96 -10.87 14.08
N VAL A 423 -2.20 -12.19 14.16
CA VAL A 423 -1.88 -13.01 15.34
C VAL A 423 -0.43 -13.52 15.34
N SER A 424 0.34 -13.27 14.28
CA SER A 424 1.73 -13.75 14.16
C SER A 424 2.76 -12.91 14.91
N GLY A 425 2.36 -11.74 15.41
CA GLY A 425 3.21 -10.84 16.19
C GLY A 425 2.38 -9.82 16.95
N ASP A 426 3.06 -8.89 17.62
CA ASP A 426 2.44 -7.84 18.43
C ASP A 426 1.95 -6.69 17.54
N TYR A 427 0.93 -6.97 16.75
CA TYR A 427 0.33 -6.03 15.81
C TYR A 427 -1.03 -5.55 16.31
N SER A 428 -1.32 -4.26 16.18
CA SER A 428 -2.63 -3.69 16.52
C SER A 428 -3.63 -3.75 15.36
N GLY A 429 -3.10 -3.84 14.14
CA GLY A 429 -3.88 -3.98 12.92
C GLY A 429 -3.04 -4.50 11.77
N VAL A 430 -3.72 -4.80 10.67
CA VAL A 430 -3.16 -5.39 9.46
C VAL A 430 -3.95 -4.91 8.25
N GLY A 431 -3.30 -4.76 7.10
CA GLY A 431 -4.00 -4.55 5.84
C GLY A 431 -3.39 -5.36 4.71
N GLY A 432 -3.98 -5.24 3.54
CA GLY A 432 -3.53 -5.92 2.34
C GLY A 432 -3.64 -5.08 1.07
N PRO A 433 -3.25 -5.65 -0.09
CA PRO A 433 -3.34 -4.95 -1.37
C PRO A 433 -4.79 -4.78 -1.87
N ASN A 434 -5.05 -3.67 -2.55
CA ASN A 434 -6.32 -3.33 -3.20
C ASN A 434 -6.16 -3.35 -4.75
N ILE A 435 -6.30 -4.55 -5.30
CA ILE A 435 -5.98 -4.84 -6.71
C ILE A 435 -7.10 -4.32 -7.61
N THR A 436 -6.73 -3.74 -8.75
CA THR A 436 -7.73 -3.33 -9.74
C THR A 436 -8.16 -4.55 -10.54
N PRO A 437 -9.47 -4.84 -10.67
CA PRO A 437 -9.95 -5.86 -11.59
C PRO A 437 -9.46 -5.60 -13.02
N PRO A 438 -9.32 -6.64 -13.87
CA PRO A 438 -8.95 -6.45 -15.27
C PRO A 438 -9.86 -5.43 -15.96
N ALA A 439 -9.25 -4.48 -16.65
CA ALA A 439 -9.96 -3.43 -17.35
C ALA A 439 -10.84 -4.00 -18.46
N ARG A 440 -12.07 -3.47 -18.55
CA ARG A 440 -13.02 -3.82 -19.62
C ARG A 440 -12.77 -3.01 -20.89
N ASN A 441 -12.11 -1.87 -20.78
CA ASN A 441 -11.76 -1.00 -21.91
C ASN A 441 -10.45 -0.23 -21.65
N TRP A 442 -9.91 0.39 -22.69
CA TRP A 442 -8.61 1.07 -22.64
C TRP A 442 -8.59 2.29 -21.71
N ILE A 443 -9.71 3.00 -21.50
CA ILE A 443 -9.79 4.13 -20.57
C ILE A 443 -9.61 3.64 -19.13
N GLN A 444 -10.28 2.54 -18.78
CA GLN A 444 -10.13 1.90 -17.47
C GLN A 444 -8.69 1.49 -17.20
N ALA A 445 -8.02 0.91 -18.21
CA ALA A 445 -6.61 0.54 -18.10
C ALA A 445 -5.71 1.77 -17.89
N CYS A 446 -5.99 2.89 -18.57
CA CYS A 446 -5.26 4.14 -18.38
C CYS A 446 -5.47 4.73 -16.97
N VAL A 447 -6.70 4.71 -16.46
CA VAL A 447 -7.02 5.20 -15.11
C VAL A 447 -6.37 4.31 -14.04
N ALA A 448 -6.35 2.99 -14.24
CA ALA A 448 -5.66 2.06 -13.34
C ALA A 448 -4.14 2.29 -13.31
N ALA A 449 -3.55 2.62 -14.47
CA ALA A 449 -2.13 2.91 -14.62
C ALA A 449 -1.72 4.34 -14.22
N ALA A 450 -2.69 5.25 -14.03
CA ALA A 450 -2.45 6.64 -13.70
C ALA A 450 -1.90 6.80 -12.26
N PRO A 451 -1.05 7.81 -12.00
CA PRO A 451 -0.56 8.08 -10.67
C PRO A 451 -1.66 8.59 -9.72
N GLY A 452 -1.41 8.50 -8.42
CA GLY A 452 -2.30 9.05 -7.40
C GLY A 452 -3.46 8.15 -6.98
N GLY A 453 -3.40 6.85 -7.29
CA GLY A 453 -4.33 5.85 -6.78
C GLY A 453 -4.14 5.53 -5.27
N PRO A 454 -5.14 4.90 -4.62
CA PRO A 454 -5.05 4.48 -3.23
C PRO A 454 -4.08 3.31 -3.10
N ASN A 455 -2.91 3.53 -2.47
CA ASN A 455 -1.89 2.49 -2.29
C ASN A 455 -1.49 2.39 -0.81
N HIS A 456 -1.08 1.19 -0.40
CA HIS A 456 -0.42 0.97 0.88
C HIS A 456 1.00 1.58 0.87
N VAL A 457 1.50 1.93 2.06
CA VAL A 457 2.84 2.49 2.26
C VAL A 457 3.55 1.64 3.31
N LEU A 458 4.67 1.03 2.94
CA LEU A 458 5.39 0.06 3.77
C LEU A 458 6.66 0.64 4.39
N LEU A 459 6.79 0.59 5.72
CA LEU A 459 8.02 0.92 6.43
C LEU A 459 9.07 -0.19 6.29
N THR A 460 8.61 -1.44 6.26
CA THR A 460 9.39 -2.66 6.02
C THR A 460 8.56 -3.60 5.17
N ASP A 461 9.09 -4.76 4.76
CA ASP A 461 8.32 -5.73 3.97
C ASP A 461 7.08 -6.30 4.69
N THR A 462 6.93 -6.07 5.99
CA THR A 462 5.81 -6.57 6.82
C THR A 462 5.10 -5.52 7.67
N VAL A 463 5.62 -4.30 7.75
CA VAL A 463 5.06 -3.21 8.56
C VAL A 463 4.64 -2.06 7.66
N ALA A 464 3.42 -1.59 7.82
CA ALA A 464 2.84 -0.50 7.07
C ALA A 464 2.81 0.82 7.87
N GLU A 465 3.10 1.91 7.18
CA GLU A 465 2.74 3.27 7.62
C GLU A 465 1.28 3.59 7.30
N HIS A 466 0.74 3.01 6.20
CA HIS A 466 -0.63 3.24 5.78
C HIS A 466 -1.16 2.03 5.02
N ILE A 467 -2.40 1.64 5.36
CA ILE A 467 -3.18 0.62 4.67
C ILE A 467 -4.53 1.23 4.22
N PRO A 468 -5.03 0.91 3.01
CA PRO A 468 -6.23 1.55 2.48
C PRO A 468 -7.52 1.24 3.24
N GLY A 469 -8.43 2.22 3.24
CA GLY A 469 -9.85 2.16 3.65
C GLY A 469 -10.57 0.81 3.48
N CYS A 470 -10.40 0.23 2.30
CA CYS A 470 -11.16 -0.90 1.81
C CYS A 470 -10.54 -2.28 2.11
N ASN A 471 -9.35 -2.32 2.74
CA ASN A 471 -8.64 -3.55 3.05
C ASN A 471 -7.79 -3.40 4.32
N MET A 472 -8.47 -3.34 5.46
CA MET A 472 -7.83 -3.21 6.76
C MET A 472 -8.56 -4.01 7.84
N ALA A 473 -7.85 -4.46 8.86
CA ALA A 473 -8.40 -5.04 10.06
C ALA A 473 -7.64 -4.59 11.30
N PHE A 474 -8.35 -4.32 12.38
CA PHE A 474 -7.77 -3.87 13.65
C PHE A 474 -8.42 -4.59 14.82
N TYR A 475 -7.64 -4.82 15.87
CA TYR A 475 -8.26 -5.20 17.13
C TYR A 475 -9.17 -4.09 17.62
N ARG A 476 -10.31 -4.48 18.22
CA ARG A 476 -11.27 -3.53 18.79
C ARG A 476 -10.64 -2.62 19.84
N TRP A 477 -9.74 -3.14 20.67
CA TRP A 477 -9.04 -2.33 21.68
C TRP A 477 -8.21 -1.22 21.04
N ALA A 478 -7.56 -1.50 19.90
CA ALA A 478 -6.73 -0.52 19.20
C ALA A 478 -7.62 0.55 18.56
N PHE A 479 -8.72 0.14 17.93
CA PHE A 479 -9.72 1.05 17.39
C PHE A 479 -10.28 2.00 18.45
N GLN A 480 -10.68 1.46 19.61
CA GLN A 480 -11.22 2.23 20.72
C GLN A 480 -10.15 3.13 21.37
N GLY A 481 -8.92 2.64 21.48
CA GLY A 481 -7.83 3.36 22.13
C GLY A 481 -7.38 4.64 21.39
N VAL A 482 -7.61 4.73 20.08
CA VAL A 482 -7.45 6.00 19.33
C VAL A 482 -8.75 6.79 19.12
N GLY A 483 -9.90 6.29 19.61
CA GLY A 483 -11.19 6.97 19.48
C GLY A 483 -11.93 6.74 18.15
N GLY A 484 -11.61 5.67 17.41
CA GLY A 484 -12.27 5.34 16.13
C GLY A 484 -11.89 6.23 14.95
N PHE A 485 -12.67 6.21 13.86
CA PHE A 485 -12.46 7.10 12.71
C PHE A 485 -12.96 8.51 13.03
N ASP A 486 -12.24 9.53 12.58
CA ASP A 486 -12.64 10.90 12.84
C ASP A 486 -13.78 11.35 11.89
N PRO A 487 -14.96 11.72 12.42
CA PRO A 487 -16.12 12.04 11.58
C PRO A 487 -15.98 13.28 10.69
N GLU A 488 -14.94 14.11 10.88
CA GLU A 488 -14.65 15.22 9.95
C GLU A 488 -14.33 14.73 8.54
N TYR A 489 -13.80 13.51 8.41
CA TYR A 489 -13.48 12.89 7.13
C TYR A 489 -14.72 12.19 6.54
N ARG A 490 -15.46 12.92 5.70
CA ARG A 490 -16.67 12.39 5.07
C ARG A 490 -16.43 11.57 3.79
N LYS A 491 -15.33 11.83 3.08
CA LYS A 491 -15.07 11.27 1.72
C LYS A 491 -13.78 10.46 1.61
N ALA A 492 -12.68 10.94 2.20
CA ALA A 492 -11.34 10.36 2.07
C ALA A 492 -10.42 10.89 3.18
N GLY A 493 -9.30 10.19 3.38
CA GLY A 493 -8.24 10.56 4.33
C GLY A 493 -8.47 10.08 5.76
N ASP A 494 -9.60 9.43 6.02
CA ASP A 494 -9.90 8.84 7.31
C ASP A 494 -9.03 7.62 7.61
N ASP A 495 -8.69 6.83 6.59
CA ASP A 495 -7.71 5.75 6.67
C ASP A 495 -6.30 6.25 7.01
N VAL A 496 -5.85 7.34 6.38
CA VAL A 496 -4.56 7.99 6.66
C VAL A 496 -4.51 8.53 8.09
N ASP A 497 -5.52 9.30 8.50
CA ASP A 497 -5.65 9.85 9.86
C ASP A 497 -5.60 8.73 10.92
N PHE A 498 -6.41 7.69 10.71
CA PHE A 498 -6.50 6.55 11.62
C PHE A 498 -5.16 5.81 11.73
N CYS A 499 -4.50 5.49 10.60
CA CYS A 499 -3.20 4.81 10.60
C CYS A 499 -2.11 5.64 11.30
N TRP A 500 -2.11 6.97 11.11
CA TRP A 500 -1.14 7.83 11.78
C TRP A 500 -1.41 7.96 13.29
N ARG A 501 -2.67 8.04 13.73
CA ARG A 501 -3.00 8.04 15.16
C ARG A 501 -2.59 6.73 15.84
N ILE A 502 -2.82 5.58 15.20
CA ILE A 502 -2.36 4.27 15.70
C ILE A 502 -0.83 4.25 15.89
N GLN A 503 -0.07 4.74 14.91
CA GLN A 503 1.40 4.81 15.00
C GLN A 503 1.88 5.83 16.03
N GLN A 504 1.21 6.98 16.15
CA GLN A 504 1.53 7.99 17.16
C GLN A 504 1.25 7.47 18.59
N ALA A 505 0.33 6.52 18.74
CA ALA A 505 0.10 5.80 19.99
C ALA A 505 1.14 4.69 20.27
N GLY A 506 2.15 4.54 19.40
CA GLY A 506 3.22 3.55 19.55
C GLY A 506 2.86 2.13 19.10
N TRP A 507 1.72 1.94 18.42
CA TRP A 507 1.29 0.64 17.94
C TRP A 507 1.69 0.36 16.49
N VAL A 508 1.78 -0.93 16.15
CA VAL A 508 2.33 -1.40 14.87
C VAL A 508 1.22 -1.94 13.97
N ILE A 509 1.22 -1.47 12.72
CA ILE A 509 0.32 -1.94 11.67
C ILE A 509 1.10 -2.90 10.76
N ALA A 510 0.66 -4.15 10.68
CA ALA A 510 1.23 -5.15 9.78
C ALA A 510 0.69 -5.03 8.35
N PHE A 511 1.37 -5.69 7.43
CA PHE A 511 0.94 -5.85 6.05
C PHE A 511 0.97 -7.31 5.64
N SER A 512 -0.16 -7.79 5.10
CA SER A 512 -0.29 -9.11 4.52
C SER A 512 -0.37 -8.97 2.99
N PRO A 513 0.68 -9.36 2.24
CA PRO A 513 0.73 -9.12 0.80
C PRO A 513 -0.25 -9.98 0.00
N THR A 514 -0.94 -10.92 0.64
CA THR A 514 -1.83 -11.93 0.01
C THR A 514 -3.26 -11.86 0.52
N ALA A 515 -3.54 -11.00 1.52
CA ALA A 515 -4.88 -10.60 1.88
C ALA A 515 -5.47 -9.66 0.81
N ILE A 516 -5.88 -10.21 -0.34
CA ILE A 516 -6.29 -9.42 -1.50
C ILE A 516 -7.76 -9.02 -1.42
N VAL A 517 -8.01 -7.78 -1.82
CA VAL A 517 -9.33 -7.29 -2.21
C VAL A 517 -9.25 -6.77 -3.64
N TRP A 518 -10.19 -7.16 -4.49
CA TRP A 518 -10.39 -6.53 -5.79
C TRP A 518 -11.26 -5.30 -5.64
N HIS A 519 -10.73 -4.12 -5.95
CA HIS A 519 -11.41 -2.85 -5.80
C HIS A 519 -11.86 -2.32 -7.17
N TYR A 520 -13.18 -2.27 -7.40
CA TYR A 520 -13.74 -1.64 -8.60
C TYR A 520 -13.58 -0.12 -8.52
N ARG A 521 -12.39 0.35 -8.93
CA ARG A 521 -12.07 1.77 -9.00
C ARG A 521 -13.03 2.49 -9.93
N ARG A 522 -13.16 3.80 -9.73
CA ARG A 522 -14.01 4.62 -10.59
C ARG A 522 -13.40 4.69 -12.00
N PHE A 523 -14.10 4.10 -12.96
CA PHE A 523 -13.60 3.76 -14.29
C PHE A 523 -13.75 4.85 -15.35
N THR A 524 -14.17 6.06 -14.96
CA THR A 524 -14.30 7.22 -15.86
C THR A 524 -13.29 8.31 -15.51
N LEU A 525 -12.90 9.11 -16.51
CA LEU A 525 -11.99 10.24 -16.30
C LEU A 525 -12.55 11.26 -15.30
N ARG A 526 -13.86 11.54 -15.38
CA ARG A 526 -14.53 12.48 -14.48
C ARG A 526 -14.45 12.01 -13.04
N ASP A 527 -14.68 10.72 -12.80
CA ASP A 527 -14.67 10.17 -11.47
C ASP A 527 -13.28 10.06 -10.87
N PHE A 528 -12.27 9.78 -11.71
CA PHE A 528 -10.86 9.87 -11.34
C PHE A 528 -10.51 11.29 -10.91
N LEU A 529 -10.83 12.33 -11.70
CA LEU A 529 -10.54 13.71 -11.31
C LEU A 529 -11.29 14.13 -10.03
N LYS A 530 -12.54 13.68 -9.86
CA LYS A 530 -13.31 13.90 -8.62
C LYS A 530 -12.68 13.19 -7.41
N GLN A 531 -12.05 12.03 -7.61
CA GLN A 531 -11.29 11.35 -6.56
C GLN A 531 -10.03 12.16 -6.19
N GLN A 532 -9.33 12.70 -7.18
CA GLN A 532 -8.12 13.52 -6.94
C GLN A 532 -8.45 14.84 -6.25
N ASP A 533 -9.60 15.45 -6.57
CA ASP A 533 -10.17 16.57 -5.84
C ASP A 533 -10.43 16.19 -4.37
N GLY A 534 -11.13 15.08 -4.11
CA GLY A 534 -11.39 14.60 -2.75
C GLY A 534 -10.11 14.31 -1.95
N TYR A 535 -9.06 13.78 -2.59
CA TYR A 535 -7.76 13.60 -1.95
C TYR A 535 -7.07 14.92 -1.61
N GLY A 536 -7.22 15.96 -2.44
CA GLY A 536 -6.71 17.30 -2.13
C GLY A 536 -7.41 17.92 -0.92
N GLU A 537 -8.74 17.80 -0.86
CA GLU A 537 -9.54 18.20 0.32
C GLU A 537 -9.06 17.48 1.58
N ALA A 538 -8.91 16.15 1.52
CA ALA A 538 -8.46 15.32 2.62
C ALA A 538 -7.04 15.68 3.10
N GLU A 539 -6.07 15.85 2.19
CA GLU A 539 -4.70 16.29 2.53
C GLU A 539 -4.70 17.62 3.29
N SER A 540 -5.56 18.56 2.90
CA SER A 540 -5.66 19.83 3.61
C SER A 540 -6.19 19.66 5.04
N LEU A 541 -7.15 18.75 5.26
CA LEU A 541 -7.71 18.49 6.59
C LEU A 541 -6.69 17.78 7.48
N LEU A 542 -6.06 16.72 6.95
CA LEU A 542 -4.98 15.99 7.60
C LEU A 542 -3.84 16.91 8.04
N ARG A 543 -3.47 17.88 7.21
CA ARG A 543 -2.39 18.83 7.54
C ARG A 543 -2.62 19.60 8.84
N PHE A 544 -3.87 19.87 9.22
CA PHE A 544 -4.16 20.57 10.47
C PHE A 544 -3.89 19.71 11.71
N LYS A 545 -4.11 18.39 11.62
CA LYS A 545 -3.92 17.44 12.72
C LYS A 545 -2.52 16.83 12.76
N HIS A 546 -1.94 16.63 11.58
CA HIS A 546 -0.76 15.81 11.35
C HIS A 546 0.37 16.59 10.66
N LEU A 547 0.60 17.85 11.05
CA LEU A 547 1.49 18.77 10.35
C LEU A 547 2.91 18.23 10.08
N ILE A 548 3.44 17.38 10.97
CA ILE A 548 4.76 16.74 10.84
C ILE A 548 4.88 15.85 9.60
N PHE A 549 3.78 15.27 9.14
CA PHE A 549 3.74 14.41 7.96
C PHE A 549 3.52 15.21 6.66
N PHE A 550 3.76 16.52 6.65
CA PHE A 550 3.57 17.37 5.47
C PHE A 550 4.82 18.17 5.10
N GLY A 551 5.05 18.31 3.80
CA GLY A 551 6.08 19.18 3.25
C GLY A 551 5.67 20.66 3.20
N PRO A 552 6.61 21.56 2.83
CA PRO A 552 6.33 22.99 2.69
C PRO A 552 5.23 23.27 1.65
N THR A 553 5.15 22.48 0.57
CA THR A 553 4.14 22.51 -0.50
C THR A 553 2.78 21.92 -0.09
N GLY A 554 2.68 21.36 1.13
CA GLY A 554 1.46 20.73 1.63
C GLY A 554 1.17 19.33 1.07
N THR A 555 2.11 18.70 0.38
CA THR A 555 2.02 17.25 0.07
C THR A 555 2.32 16.43 1.31
N ALA A 556 1.62 15.30 1.47
CA ALA A 556 1.94 14.32 2.50
C ALA A 556 3.35 13.74 2.25
N LYS A 557 4.12 13.59 3.33
CA LYS A 557 5.44 12.97 3.37
C LYS A 557 5.29 11.60 4.00
N TRP A 558 5.52 10.58 3.20
CA TRP A 558 5.55 9.20 3.62
C TRP A 558 6.97 8.82 4.02
N ARG A 559 7.12 8.12 5.15
CA ARG A 559 8.39 7.54 5.60
C ARG A 559 8.65 6.21 4.90
N GLY A 560 7.59 5.45 4.65
CA GLY A 560 7.64 4.18 3.97
C GLY A 560 7.62 4.31 2.46
N GLN A 561 7.46 3.16 1.81
CA GLN A 561 7.57 3.00 0.38
C GLN A 561 6.28 2.44 -0.23
N ILE A 562 5.97 2.94 -1.42
CA ILE A 562 4.97 2.35 -2.31
C ILE A 562 5.66 1.45 -3.33
N TYR A 563 5.42 0.15 -3.26
CA TYR A 563 5.90 -0.84 -4.23
C TYR A 563 5.12 -0.71 -5.55
N GLY A 564 5.77 -1.03 -6.68
CA GLY A 564 5.14 -1.00 -8.01
C GLY A 564 4.80 0.39 -8.59
N ALA A 565 4.88 1.47 -7.81
CA ALA A 565 4.58 2.82 -8.28
C ALA A 565 5.55 3.28 -9.38
N THR A 566 5.02 3.89 -10.44
CA THR A 566 5.81 4.56 -11.48
C THR A 566 6.55 5.76 -10.91
N ARG A 567 7.85 5.88 -11.19
CA ARG A 567 8.71 6.96 -10.66
C ARG A 567 9.42 7.72 -11.76
N PHE A 568 9.48 9.04 -11.61
CA PHE A 568 10.37 9.91 -12.37
C PHE A 568 11.82 9.69 -11.91
N SER A 569 12.65 9.04 -12.72
CA SER A 569 14.05 8.72 -12.37
C SER A 569 15.07 9.15 -13.44
N TRP A 570 14.69 10.06 -14.33
CA TRP A 570 15.47 10.35 -15.54
C TRP A 570 16.84 10.98 -15.23
N PHE A 571 16.88 11.87 -14.22
CA PHE A 571 18.10 12.59 -13.84
C PHE A 571 18.43 12.52 -12.35
N VAL A 572 17.45 12.21 -11.50
CA VAL A 572 17.57 12.24 -10.03
C VAL A 572 17.03 10.91 -9.50
N ASN A 573 17.75 10.26 -8.58
CA ASN A 573 17.32 9.07 -7.83
C ASN A 573 17.08 7.78 -8.66
N ARG A 574 18.11 7.25 -9.34
CA ARG A 574 18.05 5.90 -9.92
C ARG A 574 18.07 4.83 -8.80
N PRO A 575 17.30 3.73 -8.92
CA PRO A 575 17.41 2.62 -7.97
C PRO A 575 18.84 2.11 -7.94
N VAL A 576 19.31 1.79 -6.74
CA VAL A 576 20.67 1.28 -6.50
C VAL A 576 20.58 -0.21 -6.30
N ILE A 577 21.39 -0.97 -7.04
CA ILE A 577 21.54 -2.40 -6.80
C ILE A 577 22.80 -2.58 -5.96
N TYR A 578 22.65 -3.21 -4.80
CA TYR A 578 23.81 -3.66 -4.05
C TYR A 578 24.40 -4.88 -4.73
N HIS A 579 25.62 -4.74 -5.25
CA HIS A 579 26.28 -5.81 -5.98
C HIS A 579 27.21 -6.67 -5.11
N GLY A 580 27.49 -6.24 -3.88
CA GLY A 580 28.61 -6.76 -3.10
C GLY A 580 29.97 -6.39 -3.69
N ILE A 581 31.03 -6.83 -3.02
CA ILE A 581 32.40 -6.64 -3.50
C ILE A 581 32.54 -7.43 -4.82
N PHE A 582 33.08 -6.77 -5.86
CA PHE A 582 33.25 -7.30 -7.22
C PHE A 582 31.98 -7.78 -7.95
N GLY A 583 30.79 -7.63 -7.39
CA GLY A 583 29.56 -8.18 -7.99
C GLY A 583 29.23 -9.59 -7.55
N GLU A 584 29.84 -10.07 -6.47
CA GLU A 584 29.69 -11.44 -5.95
C GLU A 584 28.89 -11.49 -4.64
N GLY A 585 28.10 -10.46 -4.34
CA GLY A 585 27.19 -10.51 -3.21
C GLY A 585 26.21 -11.68 -3.34
N PHE A 586 26.08 -12.50 -2.29
CA PHE A 586 25.14 -13.63 -2.25
C PHE A 586 23.67 -13.19 -2.31
N PHE A 587 23.35 -11.98 -1.85
CA PHE A 587 22.03 -11.36 -1.95
C PHE A 587 22.19 -9.95 -2.50
N GLN A 588 21.96 -9.78 -3.80
CA GLN A 588 22.11 -8.49 -4.47
C GLN A 588 20.77 -7.77 -4.52
N SER A 589 20.49 -7.01 -3.47
CA SER A 589 19.20 -6.38 -3.33
C SER A 589 19.05 -5.10 -4.13
N ILE A 590 17.87 -4.90 -4.70
CA ILE A 590 17.46 -3.61 -5.24
C ILE A 590 16.95 -2.72 -4.11
N TYR A 591 17.59 -1.56 -3.98
CA TYR A 591 17.18 -0.48 -3.09
C TYR A 591 16.38 0.54 -3.91
N PRO A 592 15.05 0.47 -3.82
CA PRO A 592 14.16 1.49 -4.35
C PRO A 592 14.52 2.87 -3.79
N THR A 593 14.56 3.88 -4.66
CA THR A 593 14.79 5.26 -4.22
C THR A 593 13.49 5.93 -3.77
N PRO A 594 13.51 6.80 -2.74
CA PRO A 594 12.34 7.59 -2.35
C PRO A 594 11.72 8.33 -3.54
N GLN A 595 10.44 8.67 -3.44
CA GLN A 595 9.81 9.54 -4.44
C GLN A 595 10.65 10.81 -4.64
N SER A 596 10.79 11.23 -5.89
CA SER A 596 11.60 12.40 -6.22
C SER A 596 10.89 13.67 -5.74
N ASP A 597 11.43 14.31 -4.71
CA ASP A 597 10.97 15.63 -4.26
C ASP A 597 10.99 16.65 -5.39
N VAL A 598 11.96 16.53 -6.30
CA VAL A 598 12.05 17.37 -7.50
C VAL A 598 10.85 17.15 -8.40
N ALA A 599 10.47 15.89 -8.69
CA ALA A 599 9.30 15.60 -9.51
C ALA A 599 8.00 16.07 -8.87
N ALA A 600 7.88 15.91 -7.54
CA ALA A 600 6.74 16.42 -6.78
C ALA A 600 6.65 17.96 -6.86
N TYR A 601 7.79 18.65 -6.78
CA TYR A 601 7.86 20.10 -6.91
C TYR A 601 7.57 20.59 -8.34
N LEU A 602 8.15 19.97 -9.38
CA LEU A 602 7.91 20.30 -10.79
C LEU A 602 6.45 20.09 -11.21
N SER A 603 5.72 19.23 -10.50
CA SER A 603 4.30 18.96 -10.75
C SER A 603 3.38 19.72 -9.80
N SER A 604 3.93 20.57 -8.93
CA SER A 604 3.17 21.26 -7.89
C SER A 604 2.46 22.50 -8.44
N ILE A 605 1.36 22.89 -7.79
CA ILE A 605 0.61 24.09 -8.20
C ILE A 605 1.41 25.38 -7.97
N GLU A 606 2.32 25.40 -7.01
CA GLU A 606 3.24 26.50 -6.73
C GLU A 606 4.20 26.71 -7.91
N TRP A 607 4.76 25.62 -8.45
CA TRP A 607 5.59 25.66 -9.64
C TRP A 607 4.83 26.19 -10.86
N PHE A 608 3.59 25.74 -11.04
CA PHE A 608 2.72 26.24 -12.10
C PHE A 608 2.36 27.71 -11.93
N ALA A 609 1.98 28.13 -10.72
CA ALA A 609 1.65 29.53 -10.43
C ALA A 609 2.85 30.45 -10.70
N LEU A 610 4.05 30.02 -10.27
CA LEU A 610 5.29 30.74 -10.57
C LEU A 610 5.58 30.77 -12.08
N THR A 611 5.36 29.66 -12.79
CA THR A 611 5.54 29.58 -14.25
C THR A 611 4.62 30.56 -14.97
N ILE A 612 3.33 30.61 -14.60
CA ILE A 612 2.35 31.56 -15.17
C ILE A 612 2.74 33.01 -14.84
N PHE A 613 3.16 33.28 -13.61
CA PHE A 613 3.62 34.60 -13.20
C PHE A 613 4.83 35.06 -14.03
N LEU A 614 5.81 34.18 -14.26
CA LEU A 614 6.98 34.47 -15.08
C LEU A 614 6.65 34.62 -16.57
N PHE A 615 5.65 33.90 -17.09
CA PHE A 615 5.12 34.18 -18.43
C PHE A 615 4.56 35.59 -18.53
N GLY A 616 3.79 36.04 -17.53
CA GLY A 616 3.28 37.41 -17.44
C GLY A 616 4.41 38.45 -17.39
N LEU A 617 5.44 38.23 -16.56
CA LEU A 617 6.62 39.10 -16.52
C LEU A 617 7.41 39.08 -17.84
N GLY A 618 7.47 37.94 -18.52
CA GLY A 618 8.13 37.80 -19.82
C GLY A 618 7.52 38.66 -20.94
N ILE A 619 6.29 39.16 -20.78
CA ILE A 619 5.70 40.15 -21.68
C ILE A 619 6.51 41.45 -21.61
N PHE A 620 6.83 41.91 -20.40
CA PHE A 620 7.53 43.16 -20.13
C PHE A 620 9.05 43.01 -20.15
N LEU A 621 9.56 41.82 -19.82
CA LEU A 621 10.98 41.51 -19.72
C LEU A 621 11.33 40.35 -20.68
N PRO A 622 11.60 40.62 -21.98
CA PRO A 622 11.84 39.58 -22.97
C PRO A 622 12.96 38.60 -22.62
N ALA A 623 13.99 39.06 -21.90
CA ALA A 623 15.09 38.24 -21.43
C ALA A 623 14.65 37.09 -20.50
N LEU A 624 13.52 37.25 -19.79
CA LEU A 624 12.99 36.23 -18.88
C LEU A 624 12.11 35.18 -19.58
N ARG A 625 11.74 35.36 -20.85
CA ARG A 625 10.78 34.46 -21.55
C ARG A 625 11.23 33.01 -21.59
N ILE A 626 12.53 32.74 -21.66
CA ILE A 626 13.05 31.37 -21.72
C ILE A 626 12.80 30.59 -20.42
N VAL A 627 12.78 31.27 -19.28
CA VAL A 627 12.64 30.64 -17.95
C VAL A 627 11.32 29.87 -17.80
N PRO A 628 10.13 30.47 -18.01
CA PRO A 628 8.88 29.74 -17.88
C PRO A 628 8.70 28.63 -18.93
N TYR A 629 9.30 28.74 -20.13
CA TYR A 629 9.33 27.62 -21.08
C TYR A 629 10.13 26.43 -20.55
N LEU A 630 11.29 26.67 -19.94
CA LEU A 630 12.09 25.62 -19.30
C LEU A 630 11.35 25.01 -18.11
N MET A 631 10.66 25.83 -17.31
CA MET A 631 9.87 25.36 -16.18
C MET A 631 8.72 24.45 -16.59
N LEU A 632 7.96 24.85 -17.62
CA LEU A 632 6.90 24.05 -18.20
C LEU A 632 7.46 22.77 -18.83
N GLY A 633 8.61 22.86 -19.51
CA GLY A 633 9.35 21.70 -20.02
C GLY A 633 9.68 20.69 -18.94
N GLY A 634 10.12 21.16 -17.76
CA GLY A 634 10.36 20.31 -16.58
C GLY A 634 9.13 19.51 -16.14
N THR A 635 7.96 20.15 -16.07
CA THR A 635 6.70 19.45 -15.77
C THR A 635 6.35 18.43 -16.86
N PHE A 636 6.48 18.80 -18.14
CA PHE A 636 6.23 17.87 -19.25
C PHE A 636 7.17 16.66 -19.21
N CYS A 637 8.44 16.83 -18.84
CA CYS A 637 9.36 15.70 -18.65
C CYS A 637 8.87 14.74 -17.56
N VAL A 638 8.28 15.25 -16.48
CA VAL A 638 7.68 14.40 -15.44
C VAL A 638 6.51 13.59 -16.01
N ALA A 639 5.56 14.26 -16.67
CA ALA A 639 4.41 13.58 -17.29
C ALA A 639 4.84 12.56 -18.36
N LEU A 640 5.80 12.91 -19.22
CA LEU A 640 6.36 12.03 -20.25
C LEU A 640 7.00 10.78 -19.64
N SER A 641 7.60 10.88 -18.45
CA SER A 641 8.16 9.69 -17.79
C SER A 641 7.08 8.65 -17.45
N TYR A 642 5.87 9.08 -17.10
CA TYR A 642 4.75 8.18 -16.86
C TYR A 642 4.25 7.55 -18.16
N MET A 643 4.22 8.31 -19.26
CA MET A 643 3.89 7.78 -20.60
C MET A 643 4.75 6.57 -20.98
N VAL A 644 6.06 6.63 -20.67
CA VAL A 644 7.03 5.59 -21.03
C VAL A 644 6.96 4.40 -20.06
N ARG A 645 6.73 4.65 -18.77
CA ARG A 645 6.95 3.64 -17.71
C ARG A 645 5.69 3.07 -17.09
N ALA A 646 4.53 3.68 -17.29
CA ALA A 646 3.29 3.18 -16.72
C ALA A 646 2.95 1.80 -17.28
N ARG A 647 2.50 0.91 -16.38
CA ARG A 647 2.05 -0.43 -16.74
C ARG A 647 0.60 -0.35 -17.17
N ILE A 648 0.37 -0.47 -18.47
CA ILE A 648 -0.96 -0.60 -19.06
C ILE A 648 -1.12 -2.06 -19.44
N GLU A 649 -2.32 -2.63 -19.26
CA GLU A 649 -2.60 -3.99 -19.71
C GLU A 649 -2.22 -4.15 -21.20
N PRO A 650 -1.45 -5.20 -21.58
CA PRO A 650 -0.90 -5.33 -22.93
C PRO A 650 -1.94 -5.20 -24.05
N LYS A 651 -3.16 -5.69 -23.81
CA LYS A 651 -4.28 -5.60 -24.77
C LYS A 651 -4.74 -4.17 -25.08
N PHE A 652 -4.41 -3.21 -24.22
CA PHE A 652 -4.78 -1.79 -24.35
C PHE A 652 -3.59 -0.84 -24.46
N ASP A 653 -2.36 -1.37 -24.43
CA ASP A 653 -1.14 -0.58 -24.46
C ASP A 653 -0.86 -0.02 -25.88
N THR A 654 -1.51 1.11 -26.16
CA THR A 654 -1.39 1.84 -27.43
C THR A 654 -0.79 3.22 -27.21
N VAL A 655 -0.31 3.86 -28.28
CA VAL A 655 0.20 5.24 -28.22
C VAL A 655 -0.86 6.20 -27.65
N HIS A 656 -2.13 6.03 -28.04
CA HIS A 656 -3.24 6.83 -27.52
C HIS A 656 -3.48 6.61 -26.02
N ALA A 657 -3.42 5.36 -25.55
CA ALA A 657 -3.53 5.03 -24.13
C ALA A 657 -2.39 5.65 -23.32
N ARG A 658 -1.15 5.53 -23.81
CA ARG A 658 0.03 6.15 -23.18
C ARG A 658 -0.08 7.67 -23.12
N LEU A 659 -0.56 8.31 -24.19
CA LEU A 659 -0.81 9.75 -24.21
C LEU A 659 -1.85 10.17 -23.16
N LEU A 660 -2.93 9.38 -22.99
CA LEU A 660 -3.91 9.63 -21.95
C LEU A 660 -3.29 9.52 -20.55
N VAL A 661 -2.46 8.51 -20.29
CA VAL A 661 -1.74 8.39 -19.00
C VAL A 661 -0.83 9.60 -18.76
N MET A 662 -0.15 10.10 -19.80
CA MET A 662 0.64 11.34 -19.71
C MET A 662 -0.23 12.54 -19.29
N ILE A 663 -1.39 12.70 -19.93
CA ILE A 663 -2.35 13.78 -19.62
C ILE A 663 -2.85 13.64 -18.19
N LEU A 664 -3.19 12.43 -17.75
CA LEU A 664 -3.64 12.18 -16.38
C LEU A 664 -2.54 12.49 -15.36
N ALA A 665 -1.29 12.10 -15.63
CA ALA A 665 -0.14 12.43 -14.79
C ALA A 665 0.15 13.94 -14.71
N PHE A 666 -0.22 14.70 -15.75
CA PHE A 666 -0.10 16.16 -15.76
C PHE A 666 -1.26 16.86 -15.03
N VAL A 667 -2.50 16.41 -15.26
CA VAL A 667 -3.72 17.06 -14.74
C VAL A 667 -3.97 16.72 -13.27
N GLN A 668 -3.71 15.48 -12.86
CA GLN A 668 -4.00 15.01 -11.51
C GLN A 668 -3.35 15.87 -10.40
N PRO A 669 -2.05 16.21 -10.46
CA PRO A 669 -1.41 17.03 -9.44
C PRO A 669 -2.02 18.43 -9.33
N LEU A 670 -2.47 18.99 -10.46
CA LEU A 670 -3.11 20.30 -10.52
C LEU A 670 -4.49 20.28 -9.86
N VAL A 671 -5.32 19.29 -10.17
CA VAL A 671 -6.66 19.14 -9.57
C VAL A 671 -6.55 18.92 -8.06
N ARG A 672 -5.70 17.97 -7.64
CA ARG A 672 -5.44 17.69 -6.23
C ARG A 672 -4.86 18.91 -5.50
N GLY A 673 -3.87 19.56 -6.10
CA GLY A 673 -3.25 20.77 -5.56
C GLY A 673 -4.23 21.92 -5.42
N PHE A 674 -5.07 22.17 -6.43
CA PHE A 674 -6.08 23.21 -6.40
C PHE A 674 -7.07 22.98 -5.25
N SER A 675 -7.63 21.77 -5.16
CA SER A 675 -8.56 21.42 -4.09
C SER A 675 -7.93 21.57 -2.71
N ARG A 676 -6.69 21.10 -2.55
CA ARG A 676 -5.91 21.25 -1.31
C ARG A 676 -5.75 22.72 -0.92
N TYR A 677 -5.34 23.58 -1.85
CA TYR A 677 -5.11 24.99 -1.56
C TYR A 677 -6.40 25.74 -1.24
N PHE A 678 -7.46 25.54 -2.00
CA PHE A 678 -8.74 26.22 -1.75
C PHE A 678 -9.40 25.74 -0.46
N THR A 679 -9.33 24.44 -0.18
CA THR A 679 -9.75 23.87 1.10
C THR A 679 -8.94 24.51 2.24
N TRP A 680 -7.62 24.51 2.13
CA TRP A 680 -6.75 25.11 3.14
C TRP A 680 -7.07 26.59 3.40
N LEU A 681 -7.29 27.38 2.34
CA LEU A 681 -7.68 28.78 2.46
C LEU A 681 -9.07 28.98 3.08
N ARG A 682 -10.02 28.08 2.77
CA ARG A 682 -11.37 28.09 3.36
C ARG A 682 -11.32 27.78 4.86
N PHE A 683 -10.57 26.75 5.25
CA PHE A 683 -10.48 26.28 6.65
C PHE A 683 -9.51 27.11 7.51
N LYS A 684 -8.62 27.91 6.92
CA LYS A 684 -7.80 28.92 7.63
C LYS A 684 -8.54 30.19 8.06
N ARG A 685 -9.83 30.31 7.75
CA ARG A 685 -10.63 31.45 8.21
C ARG A 685 -11.03 31.23 9.66
N THR A 686 -10.83 32.26 10.49
CA THR A 686 -11.41 32.32 11.84
C THR A 686 -12.91 32.07 11.70
N PRO A 687 -13.48 30.99 12.28
CA PRO A 687 -14.88 30.72 12.06
C PRO A 687 -15.75 31.81 12.71
N VAL A 688 -16.94 32.03 12.15
CA VAL A 688 -17.78 33.20 12.47
C VAL A 688 -18.18 33.22 13.96
N ASN A 689 -18.32 32.04 14.57
CA ASN A 689 -18.52 31.84 16.00
C ASN A 689 -17.37 32.44 16.84
N VAL A 690 -16.11 32.26 16.47
CA VAL A 690 -14.93 32.85 17.13
C VAL A 690 -14.96 34.38 17.07
N ILE A 691 -15.41 34.94 15.94
CA ILE A 691 -15.53 36.39 15.76
C ILE A 691 -16.66 36.96 16.65
N ARG A 692 -17.71 36.17 16.91
CA ARG A 692 -18.92 36.59 17.64
C ARG A 692 -18.86 36.31 19.15
N ARG A 693 -18.12 35.30 19.62
CA ARG A 693 -17.94 34.99 21.05
C ARG A 693 -16.85 35.88 21.65
N HIS A 694 -17.24 36.91 22.40
CA HIS A 694 -16.36 37.52 23.39
C HIS A 694 -16.83 37.03 24.76
N GLU A 695 -16.09 36.12 25.39
CA GLU A 695 -16.39 35.76 26.78
C GLU A 695 -15.88 36.88 27.70
N HIS A 696 -16.80 37.43 28.50
CA HIS A 696 -16.48 38.47 29.46
C HIS A 696 -15.75 37.86 30.67
N LEU A 697 -14.41 37.89 30.63
CA LEU A 697 -13.60 37.76 31.84
C LEU A 697 -14.06 38.82 32.86
N PRO A 698 -14.24 38.47 34.16
CA PRO A 698 -14.53 39.45 35.20
C PRO A 698 -13.51 40.59 35.16
N GLU A 699 -13.95 41.84 35.31
CA GLU A 699 -13.08 43.04 35.17
C GLU A 699 -11.78 42.97 36.01
N ARG A 700 -11.79 42.22 37.11
CA ARG A 700 -10.64 41.99 38.01
C ARG A 700 -9.51 41.11 37.43
N VAL A 701 -9.72 40.41 36.30
CA VAL A 701 -8.72 39.52 35.65
C VAL A 701 -8.01 40.21 34.46
N ARG A 702 -8.46 41.41 34.06
CA ARG A 702 -7.83 42.26 33.03
C ARG A 702 -6.54 42.92 33.57
N ALA A 703 -5.56 42.13 34.00
CA ALA A 703 -4.26 42.65 34.36
C ALA A 703 -3.49 43.07 33.10
N GLY A 704 -3.17 44.35 32.97
CA GLY A 704 -2.30 44.86 31.90
C GLY A 704 -0.97 44.09 31.83
N GLY A 705 -0.53 43.76 30.61
CA GLY A 705 0.66 42.93 30.38
C GLY A 705 0.96 42.67 28.90
N SER A 706 2.10 42.04 28.61
CA SER A 706 2.53 41.76 27.23
C SER A 706 1.61 40.71 26.58
N LEU A 707 1.03 41.03 25.41
CA LEU A 707 0.28 40.05 24.60
C LEU A 707 1.13 38.84 24.17
N SER A 708 2.45 39.01 24.08
CA SER A 708 3.36 37.94 23.65
C SER A 708 3.80 37.02 24.80
N ARG A 709 3.57 37.39 26.07
CA ARG A 709 4.00 36.61 27.23
C ARG A 709 2.99 36.69 28.38
N ARG A 710 2.49 35.53 28.81
CA ARG A 710 1.65 35.37 30.01
C ARG A 710 2.39 34.56 31.06
N ILE A 711 2.07 34.83 32.33
CA ILE A 711 2.70 34.20 33.49
C ILE A 711 1.59 33.89 34.49
N PHE A 712 1.59 32.65 34.97
CA PHE A 712 0.60 32.12 35.89
C PHE A 712 1.29 31.42 37.06
N TRP A 713 0.69 31.50 38.24
CA TRP A 713 1.20 30.93 39.49
C TRP A 713 0.20 29.95 40.08
N SER A 714 0.70 28.88 40.69
CA SER A 714 -0.09 27.91 41.45
C SER A 714 0.63 27.54 42.74
N GLU A 715 -0.11 27.61 43.85
CA GLU A 715 0.34 27.09 45.15
C GLU A 715 0.05 25.58 45.29
N GLN A 716 -0.80 25.01 44.42
CA GLN A 716 -1.29 23.63 44.48
C GLN A 716 -0.60 22.67 43.50
N GLY A 717 0.47 23.08 42.84
CA GLY A 717 1.22 22.22 41.90
C GLY A 717 0.55 22.05 40.54
N ARG A 718 -0.42 22.91 40.20
CA ARG A 718 -1.05 22.91 38.88
C ARG A 718 -0.08 23.48 37.85
N ASP A 719 0.51 22.61 37.06
CA ASP A 719 1.52 22.93 36.06
C ASP A 719 0.91 23.27 34.68
N ARG A 720 1.76 23.30 33.64
CA ARG A 720 1.35 23.51 32.24
C ARG A 720 0.30 22.52 31.74
N HIS A 721 0.26 21.28 32.21
CA HIS A 721 -0.70 20.28 31.72
C HIS A 721 -2.13 20.65 32.12
N TYR A 722 -2.29 21.20 33.34
CA TYR A 722 -3.57 21.75 33.81
C TYR A 722 -4.02 22.98 33.00
N LEU A 723 -3.10 23.74 32.41
CA LEU A 723 -3.44 24.84 31.51
C LEU A 723 -3.85 24.35 30.12
N LEU A 724 -3.13 23.36 29.58
CA LEU A 724 -3.29 22.91 28.19
C LEU A 724 -4.64 22.21 27.98
N GLY A 725 -5.13 21.41 28.93
CA GLY A 725 -6.42 20.71 28.83
C GLY A 725 -7.59 21.67 28.54
N PRO A 726 -7.91 22.63 29.44
CA PRO A 726 -8.97 23.61 29.22
C PRO A 726 -8.73 24.51 28.00
N LEU A 727 -7.47 24.71 27.60
CA LEU A 727 -7.16 25.46 26.39
C LEU A 727 -7.57 24.68 25.14
N PHE A 728 -7.34 23.36 25.08
CA PHE A 728 -7.82 22.52 23.99
C PHE A 728 -9.34 22.50 23.91
N GLU A 729 -10.02 22.31 25.05
CA GLU A 729 -11.49 22.38 25.13
C GLU A 729 -12.02 23.71 24.58
N LEU A 730 -11.41 24.84 24.98
CA LEU A 730 -11.80 26.16 24.49
C LEU A 730 -11.55 26.35 22.99
N LEU A 731 -10.44 25.83 22.49
CA LEU A 731 -10.13 25.87 21.07
C LEU A 731 -11.17 25.05 20.28
N GLU A 732 -11.57 23.89 20.78
CA GLU A 732 -12.59 23.03 20.17
C GLU A 732 -14.01 23.62 20.26
N ASP A 733 -14.42 24.09 21.44
CA ASP A 733 -15.72 24.71 21.71
C ASP A 733 -15.97 25.95 20.84
N GLU A 734 -14.92 26.74 20.61
CA GLU A 734 -14.97 27.89 19.71
C GLU A 734 -14.68 27.52 18.24
N GLY A 735 -14.29 26.28 17.94
CA GLY A 735 -14.05 25.78 16.59
C GLY A 735 -12.76 26.30 15.95
N TRP A 736 -11.76 26.67 16.74
CA TRP A 736 -10.43 27.02 16.26
C TRP A 736 -9.78 25.84 15.55
N ARG A 737 -9.07 26.13 14.46
CA ARG A 737 -8.17 25.16 13.84
C ARG A 737 -6.79 25.31 14.46
N TYR A 738 -6.23 24.21 14.93
CA TYR A 738 -4.91 24.18 15.54
C TYR A 738 -4.19 22.86 15.23
N SER A 739 -2.87 22.86 15.37
CA SER A 739 -2.02 21.66 15.37
C SER A 739 -1.34 21.56 16.73
N THR A 740 -1.22 20.34 17.25
CA THR A 740 -0.48 20.04 18.48
C THR A 740 0.95 19.64 18.18
N ASP A 741 1.82 19.75 19.18
CA ASP A 741 3.16 19.19 19.08
C ASP A 741 3.12 17.66 19.01
N SER A 742 4.00 17.12 18.19
CA SER A 742 4.23 15.69 17.99
C SER A 742 5.58 15.23 18.57
N GLY A 743 6.23 16.09 19.38
CA GLY A 743 7.54 15.86 20.00
C GLY A 743 8.74 16.38 19.21
N TRP A 744 8.50 17.03 18.06
CA TRP A 744 9.56 17.49 17.14
C TRP A 744 9.52 19.00 16.87
N ASN A 745 8.60 19.75 17.50
CA ASN A 745 8.43 21.18 17.26
C ASN A 745 9.04 22.03 18.37
N ASP A 746 9.33 23.30 18.05
CA ASP A 746 9.76 24.32 19.01
C ASP A 746 8.58 25.05 19.70
N TRP A 747 7.36 24.54 19.52
CA TRP A 747 6.10 25.09 20.02
C TRP A 747 5.17 23.95 20.45
N ASP A 748 4.25 24.21 21.37
CA ASP A 748 3.30 23.22 21.88
C ASP A 748 2.00 23.19 21.07
N ILE A 749 1.51 24.37 20.64
CA ILE A 749 0.29 24.51 19.83
C ILE A 749 0.52 25.53 18.72
N GLN A 750 0.17 25.20 17.48
CA GLN A 750 0.06 26.14 16.38
C GLN A 750 -1.40 26.43 16.07
N ILE A 751 -1.88 27.62 16.43
CA ILE A 751 -3.25 28.08 16.21
C ILE A 751 -3.34 28.82 14.87
N TYR A 752 -4.21 28.34 13.97
CA TYR A 752 -4.45 28.94 12.68
C TYR A 752 -5.51 30.04 12.82
N GLY A 753 -5.05 31.29 12.72
CA GLY A 753 -5.88 32.45 12.99
C GLY A 753 -6.65 32.94 11.79
N ASN A 754 -5.95 33.56 10.84
CA ASN A 754 -6.58 34.18 9.68
C ASN A 754 -5.75 33.98 8.41
N PHE A 755 -6.20 34.57 7.31
CA PHE A 755 -5.54 34.54 6.01
C PHE A 755 -4.09 35.06 6.03
N TRP A 756 -3.70 35.83 7.06
CA TRP A 756 -2.43 36.54 7.13
C TRP A 756 -1.48 36.02 8.22
N TRP A 757 -2.02 35.45 9.30
CA TRP A 757 -1.26 35.13 10.50
C TRP A 757 -1.74 33.84 11.17
N SER A 758 -0.78 33.12 11.73
CA SER A 758 -0.99 32.05 12.71
C SER A 758 -0.23 32.39 13.99
N ILE A 759 -0.56 31.72 15.10
CA ILE A 759 0.12 31.90 16.38
C ILE A 759 0.72 30.57 16.81
N ALA A 760 2.03 30.59 17.08
CA ALA A 760 2.71 29.51 17.76
C ALA A 760 2.74 29.83 19.27
N LEU A 761 2.22 28.90 20.06
CA LEU A 761 2.14 28.96 21.51
C LEU A 761 3.18 28.00 22.09
N GLN A 762 3.95 28.48 23.06
CA GLN A 762 4.97 27.71 23.78
C GLN A 762 4.83 27.96 25.28
N THR A 763 4.93 26.91 26.07
CA THR A 763 4.74 26.90 27.52
C THR A 763 5.93 26.29 28.24
N VAL A 764 6.12 26.69 29.50
CA VAL A 764 7.12 26.12 30.40
C VAL A 764 6.62 26.26 31.84
N THR A 765 6.92 25.27 32.68
CA THR A 765 6.65 25.32 34.12
C THR A 765 7.96 25.37 34.89
N GLU A 766 8.07 26.32 35.82
CA GLU A 766 9.15 26.44 36.79
C GLU A 766 8.66 25.92 38.15
N TYR A 767 9.40 25.01 38.77
CA TYR A 767 9.07 24.46 40.08
C TYR A 767 9.79 25.24 41.18
N HIS A 768 9.04 25.69 42.20
CA HIS A 768 9.51 26.58 43.27
C HIS A 768 9.47 25.93 44.68
N GLY A 769 9.36 24.59 44.76
CA GLY A 769 9.32 23.84 46.02
C GLY A 769 7.95 23.87 46.70
N GLY A 770 7.66 22.88 47.56
CA GLY A 770 6.41 22.81 48.35
C GLY A 770 5.12 22.75 47.51
N GLY A 771 5.17 22.14 46.32
CA GLY A 771 4.04 22.12 45.36
C GLY A 771 3.87 23.42 44.58
N LYS A 772 4.68 24.45 44.78
CA LYS A 772 4.51 25.73 44.08
C LYS A 772 5.10 25.69 42.68
N CYS A 773 4.38 26.19 41.70
CA CYS A 773 4.87 26.27 40.32
C CYS A 773 4.43 27.54 39.59
N LEU A 774 5.28 27.98 38.66
CA LEU A 774 5.07 29.14 37.80
C LEU A 774 5.04 28.69 36.34
N THR A 775 3.89 28.82 35.68
CA THR A 775 3.74 28.50 34.26
C THR A 775 3.84 29.76 33.40
N ARG A 776 4.73 29.75 32.41
CA ARG A 776 4.90 30.84 31.44
C ARG A 776 4.39 30.40 30.09
N VAL A 777 3.67 31.28 29.40
CA VAL A 777 3.18 31.08 28.03
C VAL A 777 3.73 32.17 27.13
N ARG A 778 4.22 31.79 25.95
CA ARG A 778 4.76 32.68 24.92
C ARG A 778 3.93 32.53 23.65
N LEU A 779 3.48 33.66 23.08
CA LEU A 779 2.71 33.71 21.84
C LEU A 779 3.53 34.42 20.74
N ARG A 780 3.90 33.68 19.69
CA ARG A 780 4.66 34.17 18.54
C ARG A 780 3.77 34.24 17.30
N ASN A 781 3.79 35.38 16.61
CA ASN A 781 3.11 35.50 15.32
C ASN A 781 3.95 34.78 14.25
N ARG A 782 3.32 33.95 13.45
CA ARG A 782 3.92 33.34 12.26
C ARG A 782 3.18 33.81 11.02
N MET A 783 3.93 34.39 10.07
CA MET A 783 3.41 34.68 8.74
C MET A 783 3.04 33.37 8.06
N VAL A 784 1.87 33.33 7.45
CA VAL A 784 1.49 32.21 6.59
C VAL A 784 1.99 32.45 5.16
N VAL A 785 2.05 31.40 4.35
CA VAL A 785 2.58 31.43 2.97
C VAL A 785 1.92 32.51 2.11
N THR A 786 0.60 32.73 2.26
CA THR A 786 -0.12 33.79 1.55
C THR A 786 0.44 35.18 1.86
N THR A 787 0.71 35.50 3.12
CA THR A 787 1.33 36.77 3.50
C THR A 787 2.68 36.95 2.84
N ILE A 788 3.50 35.89 2.81
CA ILE A 788 4.81 35.93 2.17
C ILE A 788 4.66 36.20 0.67
N ILE A 789 3.79 35.45 -0.03
CA ILE A 789 3.54 35.62 -1.46
C ILE A 789 3.05 37.04 -1.80
N PHE A 790 2.06 37.56 -1.07
CA PHE A 790 1.53 38.91 -1.32
C PHE A 790 2.59 40.00 -1.09
N ASN A 791 3.39 39.89 -0.03
CA ASN A 791 4.48 40.86 0.20
C ASN A 791 5.56 40.75 -0.88
N LEU A 792 5.93 39.53 -1.32
CA LEU A 792 6.88 39.36 -2.42
C LEU A 792 6.37 40.01 -3.71
N ILE A 793 5.12 39.75 -4.10
CA ILE A 793 4.51 40.36 -5.30
C ILE A 793 4.47 41.89 -5.17
N ALA A 794 3.99 42.41 -4.04
CA ALA A 794 3.91 43.85 -3.82
C ALA A 794 5.28 44.53 -3.87
N ILE A 795 6.29 43.95 -3.21
CA ILE A 795 7.67 44.45 -3.25
C ILE A 795 8.26 44.37 -4.67
N SER A 796 8.03 43.27 -5.40
CA SER A 796 8.52 43.15 -6.78
C SER A 796 7.90 44.19 -7.70
N LEU A 797 6.59 44.45 -7.58
CA LEU A 797 5.91 45.50 -8.34
C LEU A 797 6.39 46.89 -7.97
N LEU A 798 6.62 47.15 -6.68
CA LEU A 798 7.23 48.40 -6.19
C LEU A 798 8.61 48.62 -6.80
N ILE A 799 9.51 47.64 -6.68
CA ILE A 799 10.87 47.74 -7.23
C ILE A 799 10.81 47.96 -8.75
N TYR A 800 9.95 47.24 -9.46
CA TYR A 800 9.79 47.42 -10.91
C TYR A 800 9.27 48.81 -11.28
N HIS A 801 8.30 49.34 -10.54
CA HIS A 801 7.77 50.68 -10.76
C HIS A 801 8.85 51.74 -10.54
N GLU A 802 9.54 51.70 -9.40
CA GLU A 802 10.61 52.65 -9.06
C GLU A 802 11.77 52.60 -10.05
N LEU A 803 12.10 51.42 -10.60
CA LEU A 803 13.19 51.28 -11.58
C LEU A 803 12.85 51.80 -12.99
N ASN A 804 11.56 51.93 -13.33
CA ASN A 804 11.12 52.37 -14.67
C ASN A 804 10.74 53.86 -14.72
N ILE A 805 10.86 54.57 -13.61
CA ILE A 805 10.54 55.99 -13.52
C ILE A 805 11.82 56.76 -13.16
N SER A 806 11.98 57.95 -13.73
CA SER A 806 13.17 58.79 -13.53
C SER A 806 13.22 59.49 -12.17
N HIS A 807 12.20 59.31 -11.33
CA HIS A 807 12.05 59.89 -10.00
C HIS A 807 11.40 58.88 -9.07
N ILE A 808 11.59 59.05 -7.75
CA ILE A 808 10.97 58.18 -6.74
C ILE A 808 9.49 58.54 -6.62
N ASP A 809 8.61 57.55 -6.79
CA ASP A 809 7.18 57.71 -6.61
C ASP A 809 6.75 57.25 -5.21
N LEU A 810 6.37 58.20 -4.35
CA LEU A 810 6.01 57.89 -2.97
C LEU A 810 4.64 57.21 -2.84
N TRP A 811 3.76 57.29 -3.85
CA TRP A 811 2.39 56.77 -3.73
C TRP A 811 2.34 55.24 -3.55
N PRO A 812 2.98 54.42 -4.41
CA PRO A 812 3.06 52.97 -4.20
C PRO A 812 3.65 52.60 -2.83
N ILE A 813 4.69 53.32 -2.40
CA ILE A 813 5.36 53.10 -1.11
C ILE A 813 4.39 53.36 0.06
N ILE A 814 3.62 54.45 -0.02
CA ILE A 814 2.59 54.78 0.98
C ILE A 814 1.49 53.71 1.02
N PHE A 815 1.00 53.26 -0.14
CA PHE A 815 -0.03 52.19 -0.20
C PHE A 815 0.47 50.88 0.41
N TYR A 816 1.72 50.50 0.13
CA TYR A 816 2.32 49.33 0.74
C TYR A 816 2.57 49.49 2.24
N GLY A 817 2.98 50.69 2.68
CA GLY A 817 3.05 51.03 4.11
C GLY A 817 1.70 50.90 4.82
N ALA A 818 0.62 51.37 4.19
CA ALA A 818 -0.74 51.19 4.70
C ALA A 818 -1.15 49.71 4.76
N PHE A 819 -0.77 48.91 3.76
CA PHE A 819 -0.98 47.47 3.75
C PHE A 819 -0.21 46.76 4.87
N LEU A 820 1.06 47.12 5.13
CA LEU A 820 1.83 46.60 6.27
C LEU A 820 1.18 46.97 7.62
N GLY A 821 0.68 48.21 7.73
CA GLY A 821 -0.11 48.65 8.89
C GLY A 821 -1.36 47.78 9.08
N PHE A 822 -2.11 47.52 8.01
CA PHE A 822 -3.24 46.59 8.03
C PHE A 822 -2.83 45.19 8.50
N LEU A 823 -1.74 44.62 7.97
CA LEU A 823 -1.25 43.30 8.40
C LEU A 823 -0.88 43.29 9.89
N ALA A 824 -0.20 44.32 10.38
CA ALA A 824 0.19 44.44 11.79
C ALA A 824 -1.03 44.54 12.72
N THR A 825 -2.07 45.29 12.34
CA THR A 825 -3.32 45.39 13.11
C THR A 825 -4.02 44.03 13.21
N ARG A 826 -4.10 43.27 12.11
CA ARG A 826 -4.66 41.92 12.08
C ARG A 826 -3.84 40.93 12.93
N ALA A 827 -2.52 41.04 12.91
CA ALA A 827 -1.63 40.23 13.75
C ALA A 827 -1.87 40.49 15.24
N ARG A 828 -2.02 41.78 15.61
CA ARG A 828 -2.26 42.19 17.00
C ARG A 828 -3.64 41.75 17.48
N ALA A 829 -4.68 41.90 16.66
CA ALA A 829 -6.03 41.47 16.99
C ALA A 829 -6.10 39.95 17.24
N LEU A 830 -5.50 39.16 16.34
CA LEU A 830 -5.41 37.71 16.50
C LEU A 830 -4.67 37.32 17.79
N LYS A 831 -3.54 37.97 18.07
CA LYS A 831 -2.76 37.71 19.30
C LYS A 831 -3.53 38.10 20.56
N SER A 832 -4.29 39.19 20.52
CA SER A 832 -5.15 39.58 21.63
C SER A 832 -6.15 38.48 21.94
N ARG A 833 -6.84 37.97 20.91
CA ARG A 833 -7.85 36.93 21.08
C ARG A 833 -7.27 35.63 21.61
N VAL A 834 -6.15 35.15 21.06
CA VAL A 834 -5.50 33.94 21.59
C VAL A 834 -5.02 34.14 23.03
N ALA A 835 -4.53 35.33 23.38
CA ALA A 835 -4.13 35.61 24.74
C ALA A 835 -5.31 35.62 25.73
N GLU A 836 -6.51 36.03 25.30
CA GLU A 836 -7.74 35.92 26.08
C GLU A 836 -8.12 34.47 26.35
N LEU A 837 -8.01 33.59 25.34
CA LEU A 837 -8.26 32.15 25.51
C LEU A 837 -7.30 31.52 26.52
N VAL A 838 -6.02 31.88 26.45
CA VAL A 838 -5.02 31.41 27.42
C VAL A 838 -5.34 31.91 28.83
N ASP A 839 -5.75 33.17 28.97
CA ASP A 839 -6.13 33.74 30.27
C ASP A 839 -7.40 33.06 30.83
N LEU A 840 -8.36 32.70 29.98
CA LEU A 840 -9.58 31.96 30.35
C LEU A 840 -9.30 30.49 30.71
N ALA A 841 -8.45 29.81 29.94
CA ALA A 841 -8.01 28.45 30.23
C ALA A 841 -7.30 28.40 31.58
N ALA A 842 -6.41 29.37 31.85
CA ALA A 842 -5.73 29.49 33.13
C ALA A 842 -6.72 29.69 34.29
N PHE A 843 -7.76 30.51 34.08
CA PHE A 843 -8.81 30.70 35.07
C PHE A 843 -9.59 29.40 35.35
N ARG A 844 -10.01 28.66 34.30
CA ARG A 844 -10.66 27.34 34.44
C ARG A 844 -9.76 26.33 35.16
N ALA A 845 -8.45 26.42 34.93
CA ALA A 845 -7.44 25.59 35.58
C ALA A 845 -7.10 26.03 37.02
N GLY A 846 -7.70 27.10 37.55
CA GLY A 846 -7.41 27.65 38.88
C GLY A 846 -6.00 28.26 39.01
N LEU A 847 -5.39 28.64 37.89
CA LEU A 847 -4.08 29.28 37.85
C LEU A 847 -4.21 30.80 38.03
N GLN A 848 -3.36 31.38 38.88
CA GLN A 848 -3.42 32.80 39.21
C GLN A 848 -2.56 33.63 38.26
N ARG A 849 -3.14 34.63 37.60
CA ARG A 849 -2.40 35.50 36.68
C ARG A 849 -1.45 36.42 37.44
N VAL A 850 -0.19 36.45 37.01
CA VAL A 850 0.86 37.31 37.57
C VAL A 850 1.06 38.54 36.68
N SER A 851 0.88 39.74 37.24
CA SER A 851 1.13 40.99 36.52
C SER A 851 2.62 41.36 36.49
N ARG A 852 3.01 42.26 35.57
CA ARG A 852 4.40 42.76 35.43
C ARG A 852 4.95 43.43 36.70
N LYS A 853 4.11 43.73 37.70
CA LYS A 853 4.45 44.30 39.02
C LYS A 853 4.52 43.25 40.15
N GLY A 854 4.51 41.95 39.84
CA GLY A 854 4.59 40.89 40.85
C GLY A 854 3.33 40.72 41.73
N LYS A 855 2.27 41.49 41.49
CA LYS A 855 0.98 41.30 42.17
C LYS A 855 0.25 40.11 41.57
N VAL A 856 -0.01 39.12 42.42
CA VAL A 856 -0.87 37.96 42.17
C VAL A 856 -2.32 38.41 42.32
N THR A 857 -3.17 38.09 41.34
CA THR A 857 -4.62 38.36 41.43
C THR A 857 -5.30 37.21 42.15
N ALA A 858 -5.98 37.49 43.26
CA ALA A 858 -6.64 36.47 44.09
C ALA A 858 -7.85 35.86 43.36
N ALA A 859 -7.94 34.52 43.39
CA ALA A 859 -9.10 33.78 42.92
C ALA A 859 -10.16 33.62 44.04
N ALA A 860 -11.44 33.66 43.67
CA ALA A 860 -12.55 33.24 44.53
C ALA A 860 -12.64 31.69 44.55
N PRO A 861 -13.21 31.06 45.59
CA PRO A 861 -13.25 29.60 45.71
C PRO A 861 -14.19 29.00 44.65
N GLN A 862 -13.77 27.89 44.01
CA GLN A 862 -14.53 27.21 42.95
C GLN A 862 -14.92 25.79 43.36
N GLN A 863 -16.10 25.39 42.88
CA GLN A 863 -16.58 24.01 42.76
C GLN A 863 -15.55 23.12 42.07
N GLU A 864 -15.38 21.92 42.60
CA GLU A 864 -14.58 20.83 42.03
C GLU A 864 -15.13 20.45 40.65
N LEU A 865 -14.38 20.78 39.59
CA LEU A 865 -14.48 20.11 38.31
C LEU A 865 -13.42 19.01 38.32
N GLU A 866 -13.87 17.74 38.36
CA GLU A 866 -13.03 16.60 38.02
C GLU A 866 -12.60 16.74 36.55
N VAL A 867 -11.37 17.21 36.34
CA VAL A 867 -10.72 17.16 35.04
C VAL A 867 -10.37 15.70 34.79
N ALA A 868 -11.00 15.09 33.80
CA ALA A 868 -10.54 13.82 33.26
C ALA A 868 -9.15 14.07 32.64
N VAL A 869 -8.09 13.68 33.36
CA VAL A 869 -6.72 13.67 32.84
C VAL A 869 -6.60 12.53 31.83
N ASN A 870 -7.23 12.67 30.67
CA ASN A 870 -7.00 11.84 29.49
C ASN A 870 -6.11 12.58 28.47
N ALA A 871 -5.21 13.43 28.97
CA ALA A 871 -4.04 13.91 28.24
C ALA A 871 -2.77 13.26 28.81
N THR A 872 -2.83 11.96 29.11
CA THR A 872 -1.62 11.15 29.19
C THR A 872 -1.16 10.89 27.78
N ASP A 873 0.03 11.39 27.46
CA ASP A 873 0.91 10.89 26.43
C ASP A 873 0.74 9.36 26.25
N PRO A 874 0.30 8.87 25.08
CA PRO A 874 0.24 7.43 24.84
C PRO A 874 1.64 6.77 24.88
N ALA A 875 2.72 7.55 24.91
CA ALA A 875 4.10 7.09 25.04
C ALA A 875 4.70 7.24 26.45
N SER A 876 3.92 7.64 27.47
CA SER A 876 4.45 7.68 28.84
C SER A 876 4.58 6.26 29.40
N PRO A 877 5.80 5.77 29.70
CA PRO A 877 5.96 4.50 30.39
C PRO A 877 5.24 4.62 31.74
N GLN A 878 4.25 3.75 31.97
CA GLN A 878 3.63 3.64 33.28
C GLN A 878 4.74 3.32 34.29
N LEU A 879 5.13 4.31 35.09
CA LEU A 879 5.94 4.06 36.28
C LEU A 879 5.12 3.11 37.17
N PRO A 880 5.70 1.98 37.61
CA PRO A 880 4.98 1.00 38.41
C PRO A 880 4.46 1.66 39.70
N ARG A 881 3.21 1.35 40.05
CA ARG A 881 2.71 1.56 41.41
C ARG A 881 3.32 0.55 42.37
#